data_AF-A0A542LJH8-F1
#
_entry.id   AF-A0A542LJH8-F1
#
_cell.length_a   1.000
_cell.length_b   1.000
_cell.length_c   1.000
_cell.angle_alpha   90.00
_cell.angle_beta   90.00
_cell.angle_gamma   90.00
#
_symmetry.space_group_name_H-M   'P 1'
#
loop_
_entity.id
_entity.type
_entity.pdbx_description
1 polymer ?
#
loop_
_entity_poly.entity_id
_entity_poly.type
_entity_poly.pdbx_seq_one_letter_code
_entity_poly.pdbx_strand_id
1 'polypeptide(L)'
;MQVFKHASAAVDDPAPLTKIVVAIHGIGKQHRSETIRSVARRFGDRAEPAIPVLPLGYFSVVEGSKVRWSRLETDDETLADIGFAEVFWADIPDELVRADDTLEETKAWAATLVSRADAIYEKQVRRQPAGRALESEDFRQAADAIDTIIDGIGVIEGLGRVAGKVGLPSFEVGQLLRDYAGDVQTVTEFPHYRNKILYRFHAALNGIVDAFNQEFKRPPEIHLVAHSEGTVISLLALLQALSDMPIDDPAGQGVAQPGHWVQNVRGLMTLGSPIDKHIALWPGLWREFAFTTTIDQGVLVQPARPGAHAVLLKQQIKWRNYFDYGDPVGFRLDEARRTLVDDMGCAAFEFDTADHDFGFSRYWLPGKAHVDYWRDPDLFRHFIDTVVKTPADASVKPPPNRFLPHHVAKGMPYLLAYAIHCGAVVMLLRALVAPGSAPGLLATVAAVGILGTLLAALTVVARLPRLTRPAPRWALLAALCLVAALAALRWLPAPFAQAAGNAVAALWPDTTLDQAQAGRYLVGGLAAAVGAAAWLLPRRAGLRNRKPLVIVTSALVAAAALLARGSVEGIGLTQGAALAAFALLWAFGIILFDLAFVWHRYIRQAVCVRTLRAWRRHTDPEPDPYLGLGKSTLQAQIDARQQR
;
A
#
# COMPACT_ATOMS: atom_id res chain seq x y z
N MET A 1 -1.92 -41.66 -48.08
CA MET A 1 -0.99 -41.64 -46.93
C MET A 1 0.44 -41.55 -47.48
N GLN A 2 0.92 -40.35 -47.74
CA GLN A 2 2.33 -40.10 -48.07
C GLN A 2 3.05 -39.73 -46.78
N VAL A 3 4.08 -40.52 -46.48
CA VAL A 3 4.95 -40.40 -45.31
C VAL A 3 5.87 -39.19 -45.50
N PHE A 4 5.65 -38.12 -44.75
CA PHE A 4 6.67 -37.10 -44.55
C PHE A 4 7.73 -37.64 -43.58
N LYS A 5 8.81 -38.18 -44.13
CA LYS A 5 10.09 -38.30 -43.43
C LYS A 5 10.66 -36.89 -43.30
N HIS A 6 10.41 -36.22 -42.18
CA HIS A 6 11.29 -35.12 -41.77
C HIS A 6 12.61 -35.73 -41.29
N ALA A 7 13.68 -35.32 -41.97
CA ALA A 7 15.03 -35.51 -41.52
C ALA A 7 15.16 -34.86 -40.14
N SER A 8 15.44 -35.70 -39.13
CA SER A 8 15.92 -35.28 -37.81
C SER A 8 17.30 -34.64 -38.02
N ALA A 9 17.33 -33.35 -38.34
CA ALA A 9 18.51 -32.54 -38.04
C ALA A 9 18.75 -32.69 -36.54
N ALA A 10 19.98 -33.04 -36.16
CA ALA A 10 20.39 -33.04 -34.77
C ALA A 10 20.08 -31.65 -34.21
N VAL A 11 19.09 -31.57 -33.33
CA VAL A 11 18.86 -30.38 -32.52
C VAL A 11 20.12 -30.30 -31.66
N ASP A 12 20.96 -29.29 -31.92
CA ASP A 12 22.12 -29.01 -31.09
C ASP A 12 21.66 -28.97 -29.63
N ASP A 13 22.38 -29.69 -28.76
CA ASP A 13 22.03 -29.77 -27.34
C ASP A 13 21.94 -28.33 -26.81
N PRO A 14 20.76 -27.93 -26.31
CA PRO A 14 20.51 -26.52 -26.05
C PRO A 14 21.43 -26.07 -24.92
N ALA A 15 22.10 -24.91 -25.10
CA ALA A 15 23.20 -24.43 -24.26
C ALA A 15 23.00 -24.75 -22.76
N PRO A 16 24.03 -25.24 -22.05
CA PRO A 16 23.86 -25.78 -20.72
C PRO A 16 23.43 -24.68 -19.74
N LEU A 17 22.31 -24.88 -19.06
CA LEU A 17 21.78 -23.96 -18.06
C LEU A 17 22.84 -23.60 -17.02
N THR A 18 22.97 -22.31 -16.69
CA THR A 18 23.89 -21.78 -15.68
C THR A 18 23.16 -21.06 -14.56
N LYS A 19 22.02 -20.42 -14.86
CA LYS A 19 21.28 -19.53 -13.97
C LYS A 19 19.87 -20.04 -13.71
N ILE A 20 19.37 -19.81 -12.51
CA ILE A 20 17.96 -20.04 -12.15
C ILE A 20 17.39 -18.75 -11.56
N VAL A 21 16.33 -18.23 -12.19
CA VAL A 21 15.52 -17.12 -11.67
C VAL A 21 14.38 -17.70 -10.86
N VAL A 22 14.29 -17.33 -9.59
CA VAL A 22 13.25 -17.81 -8.68
C VAL A 22 12.31 -16.66 -8.36
N ALA A 23 11.02 -16.84 -8.66
CA ALA A 23 10.00 -15.87 -8.30
C ALA A 23 9.37 -16.18 -6.94
N ILE A 24 9.17 -15.13 -6.13
CA ILE A 24 8.52 -15.18 -4.83
C ILE A 24 7.39 -14.16 -4.84
N HIS A 25 6.17 -14.66 -4.80
CA HIS A 25 4.98 -13.81 -4.86
C HIS A 25 4.76 -13.02 -3.56
N GLY A 26 3.94 -11.99 -3.67
CA GLY A 26 3.55 -11.13 -2.55
C GLY A 26 2.19 -11.48 -1.96
N ILE A 27 1.59 -10.45 -1.38
CA ILE A 27 0.30 -10.46 -0.66
C ILE A 27 -0.89 -10.66 -1.60
N GLY A 28 -1.98 -11.19 -1.05
CA GLY A 28 -3.26 -11.41 -1.69
C GLY A 28 -3.31 -12.72 -2.46
N LYS A 29 -4.49 -13.01 -3.02
CA LYS A 29 -4.75 -14.25 -3.76
C LYS A 29 -3.80 -14.42 -4.95
N GLN A 30 -2.96 -15.44 -4.91
CA GLN A 30 -2.03 -15.80 -5.99
C GLN A 30 -2.40 -17.15 -6.59
N HIS A 31 -2.33 -17.25 -7.91
CA HIS A 31 -2.40 -18.54 -8.59
C HIS A 31 -1.00 -19.13 -8.74
N ARG A 32 -0.88 -20.43 -8.44
CA ARG A 32 0.37 -21.17 -8.65
C ARG A 32 0.86 -20.99 -10.09
N SER A 33 2.16 -20.75 -10.23
CA SER A 33 2.87 -20.52 -11.47
C SER A 33 2.56 -19.20 -12.21
N GLU A 34 1.61 -18.39 -11.73
CA GLU A 34 1.28 -17.10 -12.38
C GLU A 34 2.41 -16.08 -12.23
N THR A 35 3.07 -16.08 -11.06
CA THR A 35 4.12 -15.11 -10.77
C THR A 35 5.37 -15.43 -11.60
N ILE A 36 5.83 -16.69 -11.59
CA ILE A 36 6.97 -17.07 -12.41
C ILE A 36 6.70 -16.93 -13.92
N ARG A 37 5.46 -17.20 -14.39
CA ARG A 37 5.09 -16.93 -15.79
C ARG A 37 5.25 -15.45 -16.13
N SER A 38 4.86 -14.55 -15.21
CA SER A 38 4.99 -13.11 -15.42
C SER A 38 6.46 -12.69 -15.50
N VAL A 39 7.30 -13.23 -14.61
CA VAL A 39 8.77 -13.02 -14.65
C VAL A 39 9.37 -13.55 -15.94
N ALA A 40 9.10 -14.81 -16.30
CA ALA A 40 9.62 -15.44 -17.51
C ALA A 40 9.22 -14.66 -18.77
N ARG A 41 7.99 -14.12 -18.82
CA ARG A 41 7.57 -13.23 -19.89
C ARG A 41 8.41 -11.95 -19.97
N ARG A 42 8.79 -11.33 -18.84
CA ARG A 42 9.65 -10.12 -18.87
C ARG A 42 11.05 -10.42 -19.40
N PHE A 43 11.56 -11.62 -19.16
CA PHE A 43 12.82 -12.09 -19.77
C PHE A 43 12.63 -12.37 -21.27
N GLY A 44 11.58 -13.08 -21.65
CA GLY A 44 11.29 -13.43 -23.05
C GLY A 44 10.94 -12.24 -23.95
N ASP A 45 10.36 -11.17 -23.40
CA ASP A 45 10.15 -9.89 -24.10
C ASP A 45 11.46 -9.25 -24.57
N ARG A 46 12.63 -9.73 -24.11
CA ARG A 46 13.96 -9.23 -24.51
C ARG A 46 14.58 -9.95 -25.71
N ALA A 47 14.09 -11.13 -26.06
CA ALA A 47 14.56 -11.82 -27.24
C ALA A 47 14.08 -11.12 -28.51
N GLU A 48 14.83 -11.30 -29.59
CA GLU A 48 14.43 -10.87 -30.93
C GLU A 48 14.32 -12.10 -31.85
N PRO A 49 13.10 -12.55 -32.20
CA PRO A 49 11.80 -12.02 -31.81
C PRO A 49 11.42 -12.34 -30.35
N ALA A 50 10.48 -11.58 -29.78
CA ALA A 50 9.99 -11.82 -28.43
C ALA A 50 9.34 -13.20 -28.31
N ILE A 51 9.63 -13.91 -27.22
CA ILE A 51 9.13 -15.26 -26.97
C ILE A 51 7.62 -15.22 -26.66
N PRO A 52 6.81 -16.13 -27.22
CA PRO A 52 5.37 -16.17 -26.94
C PRO A 52 5.07 -16.45 -25.46
N VAL A 53 3.92 -15.96 -25.00
CA VAL A 53 3.47 -16.19 -23.61
C VAL A 53 3.15 -17.67 -23.43
N LEU A 54 3.89 -18.33 -22.54
CA LEU A 54 3.69 -19.75 -22.22
C LEU A 54 2.51 -19.95 -21.24
N PRO A 55 1.74 -21.04 -21.37
CA PRO A 55 0.59 -21.33 -20.50
C PRO A 55 1.04 -21.67 -19.07
N LEU A 56 0.13 -21.55 -18.08
CA LEU A 56 0.45 -21.85 -16.67
C LEU A 56 0.96 -23.28 -16.47
N GLY A 57 0.40 -24.25 -17.20
CA GLY A 57 0.83 -25.65 -17.15
C GLY A 57 2.30 -25.86 -17.51
N TYR A 58 2.90 -24.97 -18.32
CA TYR A 58 4.32 -25.00 -18.66
C TYR A 58 5.24 -24.81 -17.44
N PHE A 59 4.74 -24.07 -16.46
CA PHE A 59 5.43 -23.76 -15.20
C PHE A 59 4.92 -24.61 -14.04
N SER A 60 4.04 -25.57 -14.31
CA SER A 60 3.52 -26.50 -13.31
C SER A 60 4.53 -27.63 -13.11
N VAL A 61 5.45 -27.40 -12.18
CA VAL A 61 6.38 -28.43 -11.73
C VAL A 61 5.62 -29.33 -10.76
N VAL A 62 5.24 -30.53 -11.19
CA VAL A 62 4.56 -31.52 -10.34
C VAL A 62 5.49 -31.94 -9.20
N GLU A 63 4.95 -32.04 -7.99
CA GLU A 63 5.66 -32.54 -6.82
C GLU A 63 6.18 -33.95 -7.10
N GLY A 64 7.50 -34.16 -7.03
CA GLY A 64 8.16 -35.42 -7.38
C GLY A 64 8.73 -35.50 -8.80
N SER A 65 8.53 -34.48 -9.65
CA SER A 65 9.24 -34.39 -10.94
C SER A 65 10.76 -34.17 -10.75
N LYS A 66 11.56 -34.75 -11.66
CA LYS A 66 13.03 -34.62 -11.65
C LYS A 66 13.50 -33.20 -11.96
N VAL A 67 12.75 -32.47 -12.77
CA VAL A 67 13.08 -31.10 -13.19
C VAL A 67 12.36 -30.12 -12.28
N ARG A 68 13.09 -29.17 -11.68
CA ARG A 68 12.54 -28.19 -10.72
C ARG A 68 12.38 -26.77 -11.27
N TRP A 69 12.58 -26.60 -12.58
CA TRP A 69 12.51 -25.32 -13.29
C TRP A 69 11.93 -25.49 -14.69
N SER A 70 11.40 -24.41 -15.25
CA SER A 70 11.02 -24.32 -16.66
C SER A 70 12.09 -23.55 -17.43
N ARG A 71 12.34 -23.90 -18.69
CA ARG A 71 13.25 -23.18 -19.60
C ARG A 71 12.43 -22.42 -20.63
N LEU A 72 12.88 -21.28 -21.15
CA LEU A 72 12.19 -20.68 -22.30
C LEU A 72 12.69 -21.34 -23.60
N GLU A 73 11.79 -21.67 -24.52
CA GLU A 73 12.15 -22.16 -25.86
C GLU A 73 12.62 -20.97 -26.71
N THR A 74 13.93 -20.85 -26.90
CA THR A 74 14.54 -19.72 -27.61
C THR A 74 15.93 -20.04 -28.14
N ASP A 75 16.26 -19.44 -29.29
CA ASP A 75 17.60 -19.43 -29.89
C ASP A 75 18.47 -18.28 -29.34
N ASP A 76 17.89 -17.39 -28.51
CA ASP A 76 18.65 -16.32 -27.84
C ASP A 76 19.57 -16.92 -26.78
N GLU A 77 20.87 -16.98 -27.08
CA GLU A 77 21.92 -17.49 -26.19
C GLU A 77 21.90 -16.85 -24.80
N THR A 78 21.47 -15.58 -24.68
CA THR A 78 21.42 -14.86 -23.40
C THR A 78 20.27 -15.30 -22.48
N LEU A 79 19.26 -15.96 -23.05
CA LEU A 79 18.12 -16.53 -22.32
C LEU A 79 18.18 -18.05 -22.27
N ALA A 80 18.88 -18.68 -23.21
CA ALA A 80 19.02 -20.12 -23.31
C ALA A 80 19.63 -20.72 -22.04
N ASP A 81 20.52 -20.01 -21.34
CA ASP A 81 21.18 -20.50 -20.12
C ASP A 81 20.39 -20.25 -18.81
N ILE A 82 19.14 -19.79 -18.90
CA ILE A 82 18.30 -19.39 -17.75
C ILE A 82 17.11 -20.33 -17.56
N GLY A 83 17.01 -20.90 -16.35
CA GLY A 83 15.82 -21.60 -15.87
C GLY A 83 14.95 -20.72 -14.96
N PHE A 84 13.68 -21.07 -14.84
CA PHE A 84 12.65 -20.31 -14.11
C PHE A 84 11.95 -21.21 -13.10
N ALA A 85 11.93 -20.81 -11.83
CA ALA A 85 11.29 -21.55 -10.75
C ALA A 85 10.47 -20.63 -9.84
N GLU A 86 9.62 -21.19 -8.98
CA GLU A 86 8.76 -20.44 -8.08
C GLU A 86 8.83 -20.99 -6.66
N VAL A 87 8.87 -20.11 -5.67
CA VAL A 87 8.53 -20.45 -4.28
C VAL A 87 7.09 -20.01 -4.04
N PHE A 88 6.18 -20.99 -4.01
CA PHE A 88 4.75 -20.77 -3.79
C PHE A 88 4.37 -21.01 -2.32
N TRP A 89 3.80 -19.99 -1.68
CA TRP A 89 3.41 -20.02 -0.27
C TRP A 89 2.00 -19.50 0.02
N ALA A 90 1.27 -18.96 -0.98
CA ALA A 90 -0.06 -18.35 -0.80
C ALA A 90 -1.15 -19.32 -0.32
N ASP A 91 -0.98 -20.63 -0.50
CA ASP A 91 -1.88 -21.64 0.05
C ASP A 91 -1.85 -21.70 1.58
N ILE A 92 -0.75 -21.29 2.23
CA ILE A 92 -0.62 -21.34 3.69
C ILE A 92 -1.56 -20.33 4.38
N PRO A 93 -1.57 -19.03 4.03
CA PRO A 93 -2.55 -18.11 4.58
C PRO A 93 -3.98 -18.45 4.13
N ASP A 94 -4.18 -18.98 2.91
CA ASP A 94 -5.49 -19.47 2.46
C ASP A 94 -6.06 -20.58 3.38
N GLU A 95 -5.21 -21.51 3.84
CA GLU A 95 -5.59 -22.52 4.84
C GLU A 95 -6.08 -21.87 6.13
N LEU A 96 -5.38 -20.82 6.59
CA LEU A 96 -5.70 -20.09 7.82
C LEU A 96 -7.00 -19.30 7.72
N VAL A 97 -7.23 -18.65 6.58
CA VAL A 97 -8.48 -17.94 6.29
C VAL A 97 -9.66 -18.91 6.24
N ARG A 98 -9.47 -20.11 5.66
CA ARG A 98 -10.52 -21.14 5.61
C ARG A 98 -10.84 -21.75 6.96
N ALA A 99 -9.92 -21.74 7.91
CA ALA A 99 -10.16 -22.20 9.28
C ALA A 99 -11.09 -21.28 10.08
N ASP A 100 -11.25 -20.01 9.66
CA ASP A 100 -12.18 -18.98 10.17
C ASP A 100 -12.08 -18.63 11.67
N ASP A 101 -11.26 -19.34 12.46
CA ASP A 101 -11.09 -19.14 13.91
C ASP A 101 -9.70 -18.62 14.32
N THR A 102 -8.74 -18.59 13.40
CA THR A 102 -7.33 -18.28 13.72
C THR A 102 -6.89 -16.84 13.46
N LEU A 103 -7.40 -16.16 12.43
CA LEU A 103 -6.96 -14.80 12.10
C LEU A 103 -7.72 -13.77 12.93
N GLU A 104 -7.02 -12.75 13.42
CA GLU A 104 -7.67 -11.64 14.09
C GLU A 104 -8.45 -10.79 13.08
N GLU A 105 -9.67 -10.40 13.48
CA GLU A 105 -10.46 -9.44 12.71
C GLU A 105 -9.65 -8.15 12.49
N THR A 106 -9.71 -7.61 11.26
CA THR A 106 -8.81 -6.54 10.80
C THR A 106 -8.81 -5.31 11.70
N LYS A 107 -9.96 -4.92 12.25
CA LYS A 107 -10.06 -3.80 13.20
C LYS A 107 -9.38 -4.11 14.52
N ALA A 108 -9.67 -5.28 15.10
CA ALA A 108 -9.01 -5.73 16.32
C ALA A 108 -7.48 -5.77 16.15
N TRP A 109 -7.01 -6.37 15.05
CA TRP A 109 -5.58 -6.43 14.76
C TRP A 109 -4.95 -5.04 14.56
N ALA A 110 -5.60 -4.14 13.82
CA ALA A 110 -5.09 -2.79 13.60
C ALA A 110 -4.98 -1.99 14.91
N ALA A 111 -5.87 -2.22 15.89
CA ALA A 111 -5.74 -1.63 17.22
C ALA A 111 -4.46 -2.12 17.93
N THR A 112 -4.07 -3.39 17.78
CA THR A 112 -2.82 -3.92 18.34
C THR A 112 -1.59 -3.21 17.78
N LEU A 113 -1.61 -2.80 16.50
CA LEU A 113 -0.51 -2.05 15.87
C LEU A 113 -0.32 -0.68 16.51
N VAL A 114 -1.40 0.01 16.85
CA VAL A 114 -1.33 1.31 17.55
C VAL A 114 -0.81 1.13 18.96
N SER A 115 -1.30 0.13 19.69
CA SER A 115 -0.79 -0.20 21.03
C SER A 115 0.70 -0.56 21.01
N ARG A 116 1.16 -1.24 19.95
CA ARG A 116 2.58 -1.56 19.76
C ARG A 116 3.40 -0.30 19.48
N ALA A 117 2.89 0.61 18.65
CA ALA A 117 3.53 1.89 18.39
C ALA A 117 3.66 2.74 19.68
N ASP A 118 2.62 2.77 20.51
CA ASP A 118 2.64 3.43 21.84
C ASP A 118 3.71 2.81 22.76
N ALA A 119 3.72 1.47 22.88
CA ALA A 119 4.71 0.78 23.69
C ALA A 119 6.16 1.00 23.21
N ILE A 120 6.38 1.06 21.89
CA ILE A 120 7.68 1.39 21.30
C ILE A 120 8.09 2.82 21.70
N TYR A 121 7.18 3.78 21.55
CA TYR A 121 7.44 5.18 21.88
C TYR A 121 7.75 5.37 23.37
N GLU A 122 6.93 4.78 24.25
CA GLU A 122 7.10 4.80 25.70
C GLU A 122 8.48 4.25 26.11
N LYS A 123 8.88 3.13 25.51
CA LYS A 123 10.14 2.47 25.83
C LYS A 123 11.35 3.23 25.29
N GLN A 124 11.27 3.75 24.07
CA GLN A 124 12.43 4.26 23.35
C GLN A 124 12.62 5.78 23.44
N VAL A 125 11.53 6.56 23.50
CA VAL A 125 11.60 8.03 23.39
C VAL A 125 11.24 8.72 24.70
N ARG A 126 10.12 8.35 25.34
CA ARG A 126 9.57 9.10 26.49
C ARG A 126 10.49 9.16 27.71
N ARG A 127 11.42 8.22 27.84
CA ARG A 127 12.43 8.20 28.91
C ARG A 127 13.51 9.29 28.77
N GLN A 128 13.51 10.05 27.68
CA GLN A 128 14.45 11.16 27.48
C GLN A 128 13.88 12.50 27.97
N PRO A 129 14.65 13.32 28.70
CA PRO A 129 14.17 14.55 29.33
C PRO A 129 13.98 15.76 28.39
N ALA A 130 14.19 15.62 27.07
CA ALA A 130 14.18 16.74 26.14
C ALA A 130 13.41 16.42 24.85
N GLY A 131 12.08 16.57 24.89
CA GLY A 131 11.23 16.41 23.71
C GLY A 131 9.77 16.76 23.98
N ARG A 132 9.04 17.18 22.95
CA ARG A 132 7.60 17.44 23.02
C ARG A 132 6.86 16.10 22.90
N ALA A 133 6.88 15.35 23.99
CA ALA A 133 6.40 13.98 24.06
C ALA A 133 5.00 13.82 23.44
N LEU A 134 4.80 12.74 22.69
CA LEU A 134 3.46 12.25 22.37
C LEU A 134 2.81 11.76 23.65
N GLU A 135 1.53 12.06 23.80
CA GLU A 135 0.73 11.61 24.93
C GLU A 135 -0.09 10.38 24.52
N SER A 136 -0.55 9.59 25.49
CA SER A 136 -1.44 8.45 25.23
C SER A 136 -2.73 8.87 24.49
N GLU A 137 -3.13 10.14 24.59
CA GLU A 137 -4.25 10.70 23.83
C GLU A 137 -3.96 10.78 22.32
N ASP A 138 -2.71 11.01 21.91
CA ASP A 138 -2.31 11.04 20.50
C ASP A 138 -2.41 9.64 19.88
N PHE A 139 -2.00 8.60 20.61
CA PHE A 139 -2.15 7.20 20.17
C PHE A 139 -3.62 6.77 20.13
N ARG A 140 -4.42 7.15 21.13
CA ARG A 140 -5.87 6.94 21.10
C ARG A 140 -6.51 7.63 19.89
N GLN A 141 -6.09 8.85 19.57
CA GLN A 141 -6.57 9.56 18.39
C GLN A 141 -6.23 8.81 17.09
N ALA A 142 -5.04 8.19 17.00
CA ALA A 142 -4.67 7.36 15.86
C ALA A 142 -5.54 6.10 15.75
N ALA A 143 -5.80 5.40 16.87
CA ALA A 143 -6.71 4.26 16.91
C ALA A 143 -8.12 4.65 16.45
N ASP A 144 -8.68 5.75 16.97
CA ASP A 144 -10.00 6.26 16.57
C ASP A 144 -10.08 6.61 15.07
N ALA A 145 -8.97 7.07 14.48
CA ALA A 145 -8.89 7.38 13.07
C ALA A 145 -8.91 6.09 12.22
N ILE A 146 -8.14 5.07 12.62
CA ILE A 146 -8.12 3.75 11.98
C ILE A 146 -9.50 3.10 12.07
N ASP A 147 -10.11 3.09 13.26
CA ASP A 147 -11.46 2.57 13.49
C ASP A 147 -12.49 3.22 12.56
N THR A 148 -12.39 4.54 12.37
CA THR A 148 -13.29 5.26 11.47
C THR A 148 -13.08 4.86 10.01
N ILE A 149 -11.84 4.62 9.58
CA ILE A 149 -11.54 4.18 8.22
C ILE A 149 -12.07 2.77 7.99
N ILE A 150 -11.85 1.85 8.96
CA ILE A 150 -12.31 0.45 8.90
C ILE A 150 -13.84 0.37 8.94
N ASP A 151 -14.50 1.08 9.86
CA ASP A 151 -15.96 1.18 9.87
C ASP A 151 -16.50 1.76 8.54
N GLY A 152 -15.73 2.67 7.94
CA GLY A 152 -16.03 3.24 6.65
C GLY A 152 -16.03 2.23 5.50
N ILE A 153 -15.18 1.21 5.56
CA ILE A 153 -15.18 0.12 4.59
C ILE A 153 -16.53 -0.63 4.61
N GLY A 154 -17.13 -0.83 5.78
CA GLY A 154 -18.48 -1.41 5.87
C GLY A 154 -19.55 -0.58 5.16
N VAL A 155 -19.39 0.75 5.12
CA VAL A 155 -20.26 1.64 4.31
C VAL A 155 -20.04 1.39 2.81
N ILE A 156 -18.79 1.22 2.38
CA ILE A 156 -18.45 0.92 0.99
C ILE A 156 -19.06 -0.44 0.57
N GLU A 157 -18.99 -1.46 1.43
CA GLU A 157 -19.64 -2.75 1.17
C GLU A 157 -21.16 -2.64 1.11
N GLY A 158 -21.77 -1.84 1.99
CA GLY A 158 -23.19 -1.50 1.93
C GLY A 158 -23.58 -0.88 0.59
N LEU A 159 -22.81 0.12 0.14
CA LEU A 159 -22.99 0.76 -1.16
C LEU A 159 -22.77 -0.23 -2.32
N GLY A 160 -21.74 -1.08 -2.23
CA GLY A 160 -21.44 -2.12 -3.22
C GLY A 160 -22.58 -3.13 -3.37
N ARG A 161 -23.23 -3.52 -2.27
CA ARG A 161 -24.42 -4.39 -2.30
C ARG A 161 -25.60 -3.72 -2.98
N VAL A 162 -25.82 -2.43 -2.74
CA VAL A 162 -26.88 -1.66 -3.43
C VAL A 162 -26.56 -1.52 -4.92
N ALA A 163 -25.30 -1.23 -5.26
CA ALA A 163 -24.82 -1.14 -6.63
C ALA A 163 -24.99 -2.49 -7.37
N GLY A 164 -24.66 -3.61 -6.73
CA GLY A 164 -24.86 -4.96 -7.26
C GLY A 164 -26.32 -5.26 -7.63
N LYS A 165 -27.28 -4.79 -6.82
CA LYS A 165 -28.72 -4.94 -7.11
C LYS A 165 -29.17 -4.19 -8.36
N VAL A 166 -28.43 -3.17 -8.80
CA VAL A 166 -28.72 -2.40 -10.03
C VAL A 166 -27.81 -2.79 -11.20
N GLY A 167 -27.13 -3.94 -11.11
CA GLY A 167 -26.28 -4.46 -12.17
C GLY A 167 -24.89 -3.79 -12.29
N LEU A 168 -24.50 -2.99 -11.30
CA LEU A 168 -23.13 -2.48 -11.22
C LEU A 168 -22.21 -3.54 -10.58
N PRO A 169 -20.91 -3.57 -10.92
CA PRO A 169 -19.97 -4.53 -10.34
C PRO A 169 -19.93 -4.42 -8.81
N SER A 170 -20.08 -5.54 -8.11
CA SER A 170 -19.82 -5.61 -6.67
C SER A 170 -18.32 -5.63 -6.41
N PHE A 171 -17.87 -4.84 -5.44
CA PHE A 171 -16.47 -4.80 -5.01
C PHE A 171 -16.39 -5.27 -3.56
N GLU A 172 -15.77 -6.42 -3.32
CA GLU A 172 -15.66 -7.07 -2.00
C GLU A 172 -14.44 -6.54 -1.23
N VAL A 173 -14.53 -5.28 -0.79
CA VAL A 173 -13.44 -4.60 -0.07
C VAL A 173 -13.00 -5.39 1.17
N GLY A 174 -13.94 -5.92 1.96
CA GLY A 174 -13.61 -6.64 3.18
C GLY A 174 -12.86 -7.93 2.92
N GLN A 175 -13.18 -8.66 1.85
CA GLN A 175 -12.39 -9.83 1.47
C GLN A 175 -10.97 -9.43 1.04
N LEU A 176 -10.85 -8.40 0.20
CA LEU A 176 -9.54 -7.88 -0.20
C LEU A 176 -8.68 -7.47 1.01
N LEU A 177 -9.28 -6.84 2.02
CA LEU A 177 -8.59 -6.46 3.25
C LEU A 177 -8.25 -7.66 4.13
N ARG A 178 -9.13 -8.66 4.23
CA ARG A 178 -8.85 -9.90 4.97
C ARG A 178 -7.70 -10.66 4.32
N ASP A 179 -7.73 -10.84 3.00
CA ASP A 179 -6.67 -11.52 2.27
C ASP A 179 -5.33 -10.77 2.43
N TYR A 180 -5.35 -9.44 2.30
CA TYR A 180 -4.15 -8.62 2.44
C TYR A 180 -3.60 -8.59 3.87
N ALA A 181 -4.46 -8.32 4.87
CA ALA A 181 -4.03 -8.25 6.27
C ALA A 181 -3.68 -9.64 6.81
N GLY A 182 -4.38 -10.68 6.35
CA GLY A 182 -4.18 -12.07 6.74
C GLY A 182 -2.78 -12.58 6.40
N ASP A 183 -2.25 -12.25 5.22
CA ASP A 183 -0.88 -12.62 4.84
C ASP A 183 0.16 -11.97 5.74
N VAL A 184 0.03 -10.66 6.00
CA VAL A 184 0.95 -9.93 6.89
C VAL A 184 0.85 -10.48 8.32
N GLN A 185 -0.36 -10.73 8.82
CA GLN A 185 -0.60 -11.37 10.11
C GLN A 185 0.07 -12.75 10.17
N THR A 186 -0.13 -13.59 9.15
CA THR A 186 0.43 -14.95 9.07
C THR A 186 1.95 -14.94 9.22
N VAL A 187 2.63 -14.05 8.50
CA VAL A 187 4.10 -13.95 8.60
C VAL A 187 4.54 -13.36 9.94
N THR A 188 3.85 -12.33 10.43
CA THR A 188 4.35 -11.54 11.56
C THR A 188 3.94 -12.08 12.93
N GLU A 189 2.67 -12.48 13.10
CA GLU A 189 2.06 -12.83 14.38
C GLU A 189 2.01 -14.34 14.65
N PHE A 190 2.13 -15.19 13.62
CA PHE A 190 2.02 -16.64 13.78
C PHE A 190 3.33 -17.40 13.47
N PRO A 191 4.22 -17.61 14.47
CA PRO A 191 5.50 -18.28 14.28
C PRO A 191 5.42 -19.65 13.60
N HIS A 192 4.40 -20.45 13.92
CA HIS A 192 4.21 -21.77 13.31
C HIS A 192 4.03 -21.66 11.79
N TYR A 193 3.10 -20.82 11.32
CA TYR A 193 2.85 -20.64 9.89
C TYR A 193 4.00 -19.94 9.17
N ARG A 194 4.64 -18.94 9.82
CA ARG A 194 5.89 -18.36 9.32
C ARG A 194 6.97 -19.43 9.11
N ASN A 195 7.16 -20.32 10.07
CA ASN A 195 8.14 -21.40 9.94
C ASN A 195 7.75 -22.38 8.83
N LYS A 196 6.45 -22.62 8.58
CA LYS A 196 5.97 -23.46 7.46
C LYS A 196 6.31 -22.82 6.12
N ILE A 197 6.14 -21.50 6.01
CA ILE A 197 6.52 -20.72 4.82
C ILE A 197 8.03 -20.81 4.60
N LEU A 198 8.84 -20.54 5.63
CA LEU A 198 10.30 -20.60 5.54
C LEU A 198 10.79 -22.02 5.22
N TYR A 199 10.23 -23.05 5.86
CA TYR A 199 10.56 -24.45 5.58
C TYR A 199 10.37 -24.76 4.10
N ARG A 200 9.22 -24.39 3.54
CA ARG A 200 8.93 -24.59 2.12
C ARG A 200 9.86 -23.80 1.21
N PHE A 201 10.23 -22.58 1.59
CA PHE A 201 11.21 -21.77 0.87
C PHE A 201 12.56 -22.48 0.78
N HIS A 202 13.09 -22.94 1.92
CA HIS A 202 14.35 -23.67 1.97
C HIS A 202 14.27 -25.00 1.19
N ALA A 203 13.18 -25.76 1.35
CA ALA A 203 12.97 -27.01 0.63
C ALA A 203 12.96 -26.81 -0.90
N ALA A 204 12.30 -25.74 -1.39
CA ALA A 204 12.27 -25.41 -2.81
C ALA A 204 13.67 -25.09 -3.35
N LEU A 205 14.45 -24.27 -2.65
CA LEU A 205 15.79 -23.89 -3.12
C LEU A 205 16.81 -25.01 -3.00
N ASN A 206 16.76 -25.82 -1.94
CA ASN A 206 17.55 -27.05 -1.85
C ASN A 206 17.22 -28.00 -3.00
N GLY A 207 15.93 -28.25 -3.25
CA GLY A 207 15.49 -29.11 -4.35
C GLY A 207 15.94 -28.62 -5.72
N ILE A 208 15.97 -27.30 -5.96
CA ILE A 208 16.53 -26.70 -7.18
C ILE A 208 18.03 -26.97 -7.29
N VAL A 209 18.80 -26.67 -6.25
CA VAL A 209 20.26 -26.84 -6.25
C VAL A 209 20.63 -28.31 -6.42
N ASP A 210 19.96 -29.22 -5.72
CA ASP A 210 20.21 -30.66 -5.78
C ASP A 210 19.90 -31.23 -7.16
N ALA A 211 18.72 -30.92 -7.72
CA ALA A 211 18.34 -31.36 -9.07
C ALA A 211 19.32 -30.81 -10.12
N PHE A 212 19.71 -29.53 -10.01
CA PHE A 212 20.64 -28.90 -10.94
C PHE A 212 22.06 -29.51 -10.84
N ASN A 213 22.55 -29.76 -9.63
CA ASN A 213 23.83 -30.44 -9.41
C ASN A 213 23.82 -31.88 -9.96
N GLN A 214 22.69 -32.59 -9.81
CA GLN A 214 22.54 -33.94 -10.34
C GLN A 214 22.59 -33.96 -11.86
N GLU A 215 21.94 -33.00 -12.52
CA GLU A 215 21.84 -32.89 -13.97
C GLU A 215 23.13 -32.34 -14.61
N PHE A 216 23.64 -31.20 -14.13
CA PHE A 216 24.74 -30.47 -14.77
C PHE A 216 26.11 -30.64 -14.09
N LYS A 217 26.20 -31.38 -12.97
CA LYS A 217 27.43 -31.61 -12.21
C LYS A 217 28.15 -30.33 -11.77
N ARG A 218 27.39 -29.25 -11.58
CA ARG A 218 27.87 -27.94 -11.11
C ARG A 218 26.73 -27.21 -10.40
N PRO A 219 27.04 -26.28 -9.48
CA PRO A 219 26.01 -25.47 -8.83
C PRO A 219 25.42 -24.40 -9.77
N PRO A 220 24.12 -24.06 -9.62
CA PRO A 220 23.51 -22.96 -10.36
C PRO A 220 23.89 -21.60 -9.79
N GLU A 221 23.69 -20.54 -10.57
CA GLU A 221 23.58 -19.16 -10.07
C GLU A 221 22.10 -18.81 -9.82
N ILE A 222 21.75 -18.46 -8.58
CA ILE A 222 20.36 -18.18 -8.19
C ILE A 222 20.12 -16.67 -8.15
N HIS A 223 19.06 -16.22 -8.84
CA HIS A 223 18.57 -14.85 -8.80
C HIS A 223 17.14 -14.83 -8.27
N LEU A 224 16.92 -14.16 -7.14
CA LEU A 224 15.62 -14.08 -6.49
C LEU A 224 14.87 -12.83 -6.98
N VAL A 225 13.61 -12.98 -7.36
CA VAL A 225 12.70 -11.87 -7.68
C VAL A 225 11.51 -11.94 -6.75
N ALA A 226 11.48 -11.04 -5.78
CA ALA A 226 10.49 -11.02 -4.72
C ALA A 226 9.63 -9.76 -4.78
N HIS A 227 8.36 -9.89 -4.43
CA HIS A 227 7.41 -8.79 -4.40
C HIS A 227 6.69 -8.70 -3.04
N SER A 228 6.52 -7.49 -2.53
CA SER A 228 5.71 -7.20 -1.35
C SER A 228 6.09 -8.08 -0.14
N GLU A 229 5.15 -8.77 0.52
CA GLU A 229 5.48 -9.69 1.64
C GLU A 229 6.51 -10.77 1.26
N GLY A 230 6.54 -11.19 -0.01
CA GLY A 230 7.57 -12.10 -0.53
C GLY A 230 8.99 -11.56 -0.34
N THR A 231 9.20 -10.24 -0.28
CA THR A 231 10.52 -9.65 -0.01
C THR A 231 10.92 -9.84 1.45
N VAL A 232 9.96 -9.79 2.38
CA VAL A 232 10.20 -10.04 3.81
C VAL A 232 10.56 -11.50 4.01
N ILE A 233 9.77 -12.42 3.43
CA ILE A 233 10.03 -13.86 3.47
C ILE A 233 11.39 -14.19 2.87
N SER A 234 11.72 -13.63 1.71
CA SER A 234 13.01 -13.86 1.05
C SER A 234 14.18 -13.38 1.92
N LEU A 235 14.08 -12.20 2.54
CA LEU A 235 15.14 -11.70 3.43
C LEU A 235 15.27 -12.56 4.69
N LEU A 236 14.16 -12.98 5.32
CA LEU A 236 14.19 -13.88 6.48
C LEU A 236 14.86 -15.21 6.13
N ALA A 237 14.48 -15.84 5.01
CA ALA A 237 15.07 -17.10 4.56
C ALA A 237 16.57 -16.97 4.24
N LEU A 238 16.98 -15.86 3.61
CA LEU A 238 18.39 -15.57 3.35
C LEU A 238 19.18 -15.41 4.65
N LEU A 239 18.68 -14.64 5.61
CA LEU A 239 19.35 -14.45 6.90
C LEU A 239 19.40 -15.74 7.71
N GLN A 240 18.35 -16.56 7.66
CA GLN A 240 18.30 -17.87 8.29
C GLN A 240 19.33 -18.83 7.68
N ALA A 241 19.42 -18.88 6.34
CA ALA A 241 20.40 -19.68 5.62
C ALA A 241 21.84 -19.22 5.89
N LEU A 242 22.09 -17.91 5.91
CA LEU A 242 23.39 -17.33 6.27
C LEU A 242 23.76 -17.59 7.73
N SER A 243 22.78 -17.76 8.61
CA SER A 243 22.98 -18.06 10.03
C SER A 243 23.27 -19.54 10.29
N ASP A 244 23.28 -20.37 9.24
CA ASP A 244 23.38 -21.83 9.32
C ASP A 244 22.36 -22.42 10.31
N MET A 245 21.16 -21.83 10.34
CA MET A 245 20.08 -22.25 11.21
C MET A 245 19.19 -23.23 10.45
N PRO A 246 19.24 -24.54 10.74
CA PRO A 246 18.32 -25.49 10.14
C PRO A 246 16.89 -25.15 10.56
N ILE A 247 15.95 -25.35 9.65
CA ILE A 247 14.52 -25.20 9.93
C ILE A 247 13.85 -26.58 9.90
N ASP A 248 13.31 -26.98 11.04
CA ASP A 248 12.53 -28.19 11.16
C ASP A 248 11.19 -28.03 10.46
N ASP A 249 10.65 -29.13 9.93
CA ASP A 249 9.28 -29.15 9.41
C ASP A 249 8.32 -28.88 10.58
N PRO A 250 7.51 -27.80 10.54
CA PRO A 250 6.56 -27.52 11.60
C PRO A 250 5.50 -28.60 11.78
N ALA A 251 5.23 -29.42 10.75
CA ALA A 251 4.34 -30.57 10.86
C ALA A 251 5.03 -31.80 11.49
N GLY A 252 6.35 -31.76 11.67
CA GLY A 252 7.16 -32.86 12.21
C GLY A 252 7.26 -34.08 11.28
N GLN A 253 6.88 -33.94 10.01
CA GLN A 253 6.83 -35.04 9.04
C GLN A 253 8.06 -35.05 8.12
N GLY A 254 8.69 -33.91 7.91
CA GLY A 254 9.83 -33.71 7.04
C GLY A 254 11.19 -33.60 7.75
N VAL A 255 12.25 -33.73 6.98
CA VAL A 255 13.63 -33.51 7.44
C VAL A 255 13.89 -32.01 7.57
N ALA A 256 14.71 -31.62 8.54
CA ALA A 256 15.21 -30.27 8.68
C ALA A 256 15.88 -29.79 7.39
N GLN A 257 15.59 -28.56 6.95
CA GLN A 257 16.09 -28.05 5.69
C GLN A 257 17.42 -27.32 5.89
N PRO A 258 18.51 -27.72 5.18
CA PRO A 258 19.78 -27.01 5.26
C PRO A 258 19.74 -25.66 4.54
N GLY A 259 20.65 -24.76 4.90
CA GLY A 259 20.79 -23.42 4.31
C GLY A 259 21.78 -23.32 3.13
N HIS A 260 22.36 -24.43 2.67
CA HIS A 260 23.52 -24.39 1.75
C HIS A 260 23.25 -23.73 0.39
N TRP A 261 21.98 -23.70 -0.05
CA TRP A 261 21.58 -23.04 -1.30
C TRP A 261 21.99 -21.56 -1.36
N VAL A 262 22.16 -20.88 -0.21
CA VAL A 262 22.48 -19.45 -0.16
C VAL A 262 23.82 -19.11 -0.82
N GLN A 263 24.78 -20.04 -0.82
CA GLN A 263 26.08 -19.87 -1.48
C GLN A 263 25.97 -19.70 -3.00
N ASN A 264 24.83 -20.09 -3.57
CA ASN A 264 24.53 -20.01 -5.00
C ASN A 264 23.81 -18.71 -5.38
N VAL A 265 23.36 -17.91 -4.41
CA VAL A 265 22.64 -16.67 -4.67
C VAL A 265 23.60 -15.60 -5.19
N ARG A 266 23.20 -14.92 -6.28
CA ARG A 266 23.96 -13.83 -6.90
C ARG A 266 23.19 -12.52 -6.92
N GLY A 267 21.86 -12.58 -7.01
CA GLY A 267 21.02 -11.39 -7.12
C GLY A 267 19.73 -11.49 -6.32
N LEU A 268 19.30 -10.35 -5.80
CA LEU A 268 18.00 -10.16 -5.14
C LEU A 268 17.32 -8.92 -5.75
N MET A 269 16.17 -9.11 -6.36
CA MET A 269 15.27 -8.05 -6.79
C MET A 269 14.12 -7.96 -5.80
N THR A 270 13.88 -6.78 -5.23
CA THR A 270 12.72 -6.53 -4.39
C THR A 270 11.81 -5.48 -5.04
N LEU A 271 10.54 -5.82 -5.18
CA LEU A 271 9.49 -4.99 -5.76
C LEU A 271 8.51 -4.60 -4.65
N GLY A 272 8.26 -3.30 -4.45
CA GLY A 272 7.23 -2.87 -3.50
C GLY A 272 7.47 -3.32 -2.06
N SER A 273 8.72 -3.34 -1.60
CA SER A 273 9.15 -3.99 -0.35
C SER A 273 8.68 -3.28 0.93
N PRO A 274 7.98 -3.98 1.85
CA PRO A 274 7.62 -3.44 3.16
C PRO A 274 8.67 -3.73 4.26
N ILE A 275 9.88 -4.23 3.94
CA ILE A 275 10.88 -4.68 4.93
C ILE A 275 11.11 -3.66 6.05
N ASP A 276 11.24 -2.37 5.72
CA ASP A 276 11.45 -1.31 6.72
C ASP A 276 10.32 -1.21 7.74
N LYS A 277 9.06 -1.38 7.30
CA LYS A 277 7.91 -1.45 8.22
C LYS A 277 8.01 -2.68 9.10
N HIS A 278 8.45 -3.81 8.53
CA HIS A 278 8.55 -5.06 9.27
C HIS A 278 9.61 -5.00 10.37
N ILE A 279 10.77 -4.40 10.05
CA ILE A 279 11.82 -4.14 11.03
C ILE A 279 11.32 -3.20 12.11
N ALA A 280 10.65 -2.11 11.73
CA ALA A 280 10.16 -1.13 12.68
C ALA A 280 9.10 -1.70 13.65
N LEU A 281 8.08 -2.39 13.12
CA LEU A 281 6.91 -2.82 13.88
C LEU A 281 7.05 -4.21 14.52
N TRP A 282 7.81 -5.12 13.91
CA TRP A 282 8.04 -6.48 14.45
C TRP A 282 9.53 -6.75 14.62
N PRO A 283 10.23 -6.00 15.51
CA PRO A 283 11.65 -6.20 15.76
C PRO A 283 12.00 -7.64 16.13
N GLY A 284 11.09 -8.37 16.78
CA GLY A 284 11.29 -9.75 17.18
C GLY A 284 11.62 -10.71 16.04
N LEU A 285 11.17 -10.43 14.81
CA LEU A 285 11.47 -11.26 13.63
C LEU A 285 12.96 -11.26 13.25
N TRP A 286 13.72 -10.29 13.75
CA TRP A 286 15.07 -9.99 13.28
C TRP A 286 16.15 -10.18 14.35
N ARG A 287 15.77 -10.34 15.63
CA ARG A 287 16.70 -10.31 16.77
C ARG A 287 17.67 -11.48 16.83
N GLU A 288 17.34 -12.59 16.20
CA GLU A 288 18.11 -13.83 16.29
C GLU A 288 19.31 -13.83 15.31
N PHE A 289 19.37 -12.85 14.40
CA PHE A 289 20.40 -12.77 13.39
C PHE A 289 21.53 -11.84 13.84
N ALA A 290 22.74 -12.38 13.93
CA ALA A 290 23.95 -11.64 14.21
C ALA A 290 25.13 -12.33 13.54
N PHE A 291 26.00 -11.55 12.92
CA PHE A 291 27.08 -12.02 12.06
C PHE A 291 28.34 -11.19 12.26
N THR A 292 29.46 -11.80 11.92
CA THR A 292 30.71 -11.13 11.57
C THR A 292 30.95 -11.38 10.10
N THR A 293 31.03 -10.32 9.29
CA THR A 293 31.29 -10.45 7.85
C THR A 293 32.68 -9.95 7.49
N THR A 294 33.40 -10.69 6.64
CA THR A 294 34.69 -10.28 6.07
C THR A 294 34.62 -10.37 4.55
N ILE A 295 35.08 -9.32 3.86
CA ILE A 295 35.07 -9.21 2.40
C ILE A 295 36.52 -9.23 1.89
N ASP A 296 36.87 -10.25 1.11
CA ASP A 296 38.20 -10.46 0.52
C ASP A 296 38.12 -10.93 -0.95
N GLN A 297 38.55 -12.15 -1.26
CA GLN A 297 38.28 -12.88 -2.51
C GLN A 297 36.85 -13.45 -2.57
N GLY A 298 36.08 -13.30 -1.49
CA GLY A 298 34.65 -13.57 -1.42
C GLY A 298 34.01 -12.80 -0.26
N VAL A 299 32.89 -13.32 0.25
CA VAL A 299 32.24 -12.79 1.45
C VAL A 299 32.09 -13.92 2.46
N LEU A 300 32.93 -13.92 3.48
CA LEU A 300 32.84 -14.85 4.60
C LEU A 300 31.85 -14.29 5.62
N VAL A 301 30.73 -14.99 5.81
CA VAL A 301 29.70 -14.66 6.79
C VAL A 301 29.79 -15.66 7.93
N GLN A 302 30.25 -15.22 9.10
CA GLN A 302 30.33 -16.04 10.30
C GLN A 302 29.15 -15.69 11.23
N PRO A 303 28.20 -16.62 11.47
CA PRO A 303 27.15 -16.39 12.44
C PRO A 303 27.74 -16.27 13.85
N ALA A 304 27.15 -15.40 14.68
CA ALA A 304 27.55 -15.23 16.08
C ALA A 304 27.14 -16.42 16.98
N ARG A 305 26.30 -17.33 16.46
CA ARG A 305 25.79 -18.51 17.17
C ARG A 305 26.91 -19.53 17.40
N PRO A 306 27.10 -20.04 18.63
CA PRO A 306 28.06 -21.10 18.91
C PRO A 306 27.78 -22.36 18.08
N GLY A 307 28.82 -22.89 17.43
CA GLY A 307 28.74 -24.11 16.63
C GLY A 307 28.18 -23.96 15.21
N ALA A 308 27.76 -22.75 14.81
CA ALA A 308 27.31 -22.48 13.45
C ALA A 308 28.49 -22.40 12.47
N HIS A 309 28.33 -22.95 11.27
CA HIS A 309 29.38 -22.93 10.26
C HIS A 309 29.45 -21.58 9.54
N ALA A 310 30.66 -21.17 9.19
CA ALA A 310 30.87 -20.00 8.33
C ALA A 310 30.33 -20.29 6.93
N VAL A 311 29.63 -19.32 6.35
CA VAL A 311 29.14 -19.39 4.97
C VAL A 311 30.04 -18.53 4.09
N LEU A 312 30.71 -19.15 3.12
CA LEU A 312 31.50 -18.42 2.13
C LEU A 312 30.66 -18.17 0.87
N LEU A 313 30.36 -16.91 0.60
CA LEU A 313 29.76 -16.48 -0.67
C LEU A 313 30.87 -16.11 -1.65
N LYS A 314 30.69 -16.43 -2.93
CA LYS A 314 31.66 -16.05 -3.99
C LYS A 314 31.79 -14.53 -4.15
N GLN A 315 30.71 -13.80 -3.86
CA GLN A 315 30.63 -12.35 -3.94
C GLN A 315 29.44 -11.88 -3.10
N GLN A 316 29.34 -10.57 -2.88
CA GLN A 316 28.15 -9.99 -2.28
C GLN A 316 26.92 -10.23 -3.18
N ILE A 317 25.77 -10.47 -2.55
CA ILE A 317 24.49 -10.63 -3.25
C ILE A 317 24.07 -9.25 -3.75
N LYS A 318 23.97 -9.10 -5.08
CA LYS A 318 23.54 -7.84 -5.70
C LYS A 318 22.07 -7.60 -5.44
N TRP A 319 21.76 -6.68 -4.54
CA TRP A 319 20.39 -6.34 -4.20
C TRP A 319 19.97 -5.07 -4.93
N ARG A 320 18.85 -5.11 -5.67
CA ARG A 320 18.19 -3.93 -6.26
C ARG A 320 16.75 -3.84 -5.75
N ASN A 321 16.41 -2.73 -5.11
CA ASN A 321 15.06 -2.45 -4.62
C ASN A 321 14.35 -1.45 -5.54
N TYR A 322 13.07 -1.71 -5.84
CA TYR A 322 12.23 -0.88 -6.70
C TYR A 322 10.92 -0.56 -6.00
N PHE A 323 10.60 0.73 -5.87
CA PHE A 323 9.35 1.19 -5.26
C PHE A 323 8.78 2.42 -5.98
N ASP A 324 7.46 2.53 -6.02
CA ASP A 324 6.76 3.69 -6.58
C ASP A 324 6.27 4.56 -5.43
N TYR A 325 6.41 5.88 -5.54
CA TYR A 325 5.91 6.82 -4.54
C TYR A 325 4.38 6.75 -4.33
N GLY A 326 3.65 6.10 -5.24
CA GLY A 326 2.24 5.81 -5.09
C GLY A 326 1.89 4.46 -4.51
N ASP A 327 2.86 3.58 -4.28
CA ASP A 327 2.65 2.28 -3.63
C ASP A 327 2.37 2.47 -2.11
N PRO A 328 1.26 1.94 -1.57
CA PRO A 328 0.97 1.98 -0.13
C PRO A 328 1.87 1.06 0.72
N VAL A 329 2.54 0.09 0.09
CA VAL A 329 3.22 -1.02 0.74
C VAL A 329 4.72 -0.85 0.71
N GLY A 330 5.27 -0.54 -0.47
CA GLY A 330 6.70 -0.46 -0.76
C GLY A 330 7.35 0.88 -0.47
N PHE A 331 8.55 0.85 0.13
CA PHE A 331 9.30 2.04 0.52
C PHE A 331 10.79 1.90 0.20
N ARG A 332 11.51 3.01 0.36
CA ARG A 332 12.96 3.01 0.52
C ARG A 332 13.36 2.19 1.75
N LEU A 333 14.44 1.42 1.63
CA LEU A 333 14.88 0.45 2.64
C LEU A 333 16.10 0.93 3.43
N ASP A 334 16.06 2.16 3.94
CA ASP A 334 17.19 2.69 4.72
C ASP A 334 17.33 1.98 6.07
N GLU A 335 16.23 1.59 6.72
CA GLU A 335 16.29 0.87 8.00
C GLU A 335 16.78 -0.55 7.79
N ALA A 336 16.37 -1.24 6.73
CA ALA A 336 16.86 -2.58 6.41
C ALA A 336 18.38 -2.60 6.28
N ARG A 337 18.93 -1.69 5.48
CA ARG A 337 20.36 -1.50 5.30
C ARG A 337 21.09 -1.23 6.61
N ARG A 338 20.58 -0.27 7.39
CA ARG A 338 21.14 0.09 8.69
C ARG A 338 21.13 -1.10 9.64
N THR A 339 20.00 -1.79 9.75
CA THR A 339 19.86 -2.96 10.62
C THR A 339 20.75 -4.11 10.17
N LEU A 340 20.88 -4.38 8.88
CA LEU A 340 21.79 -5.41 8.38
C LEU A 340 23.25 -5.13 8.75
N VAL A 341 23.73 -3.90 8.55
CA VAL A 341 25.13 -3.55 8.80
C VAL A 341 25.39 -3.28 10.29
N ASP A 342 24.66 -2.35 10.89
CA ASP A 342 24.95 -1.82 12.22
C ASP A 342 24.43 -2.74 13.33
N ASP A 343 23.22 -3.30 13.17
CA ASP A 343 22.59 -4.10 14.22
C ASP A 343 22.99 -5.59 14.09
N MET A 344 23.15 -6.11 12.87
CA MET A 344 23.43 -7.54 12.61
C MET A 344 24.87 -7.83 12.17
N GLY A 345 25.70 -6.85 11.76
CA GLY A 345 27.05 -7.12 11.25
C GLY A 345 27.08 -7.89 9.91
N CYS A 346 25.98 -7.87 9.15
CA CYS A 346 25.81 -8.57 7.89
C CYS A 346 26.19 -7.68 6.70
N ALA A 347 27.31 -7.99 6.05
CA ALA A 347 27.75 -7.35 4.81
C ALA A 347 27.62 -8.28 3.59
N ALA A 348 26.72 -9.28 3.66
CA ALA A 348 26.48 -10.24 2.57
C ALA A 348 25.86 -9.61 1.31
N PHE A 349 25.30 -8.41 1.43
CA PHE A 349 24.52 -7.76 0.37
C PHE A 349 25.24 -6.52 -0.18
N GLU A 350 25.33 -6.43 -1.51
CA GLU A 350 25.72 -5.21 -2.22
C GLU A 350 24.47 -4.35 -2.41
N PHE A 351 24.22 -3.47 -1.44
CA PHE A 351 23.07 -2.58 -1.41
C PHE A 351 23.57 -1.20 -0.98
N ASP A 352 23.51 -0.17 -1.84
CA ASP A 352 23.81 1.27 -1.58
C ASP A 352 22.50 2.09 -1.77
N THR A 353 22.27 3.18 -1.02
CA THR A 353 21.04 3.98 -1.11
C THR A 353 20.97 4.77 -2.42
N ALA A 354 22.11 5.25 -2.92
CA ALA A 354 22.15 6.06 -4.13
C ALA A 354 22.00 5.20 -5.39
N ASP A 355 22.61 4.03 -5.37
CA ASP A 355 22.81 3.25 -6.59
C ASP A 355 21.91 2.03 -6.68
N HIS A 356 21.31 1.56 -5.58
CA HIS A 356 20.61 0.27 -5.55
C HIS A 356 19.17 0.33 -4.99
N ASP A 357 18.67 1.49 -4.56
CA ASP A 357 17.34 1.69 -3.99
C ASP A 357 16.52 2.72 -4.79
N PHE A 358 15.75 2.24 -5.77
CA PHE A 358 15.15 3.06 -6.83
C PHE A 358 13.69 3.43 -6.55
N GLY A 359 13.48 4.69 -6.18
CA GLY A 359 12.16 5.31 -6.08
C GLY A 359 11.73 5.98 -7.39
N PHE A 360 10.52 5.69 -7.86
CA PHE A 360 9.96 6.33 -9.06
C PHE A 360 8.46 6.67 -8.94
N SER A 361 7.90 7.36 -9.93
CA SER A 361 6.48 7.63 -10.05
C SER A 361 6.06 7.51 -11.50
N ARG A 362 5.38 6.42 -11.85
CA ARG A 362 4.98 6.13 -13.24
C ARG A 362 3.53 5.68 -13.42
N TYR A 363 2.87 5.32 -12.33
CA TYR A 363 1.50 4.81 -12.36
C TYR A 363 0.49 5.92 -12.10
N TRP A 364 -0.64 5.87 -12.81
CA TRP A 364 -1.69 6.89 -12.78
C TRP A 364 -2.52 6.88 -11.51
N LEU A 365 -2.71 5.70 -10.92
CA LEU A 365 -3.54 5.50 -9.74
C LEU A 365 -2.64 5.10 -8.56
N PRO A 366 -2.88 5.66 -7.36
CA PRO A 366 -2.30 5.15 -6.13
C PRO A 366 -2.50 3.64 -5.98
N GLY A 367 -1.48 2.93 -5.51
CA GLY A 367 -1.50 1.48 -5.33
C GLY A 367 -1.42 0.65 -6.61
N LYS A 368 -1.64 1.23 -7.80
CA LYS A 368 -1.59 0.46 -9.06
C LYS A 368 -0.21 -0.15 -9.32
N ALA A 369 0.84 0.56 -8.95
CA ALA A 369 2.22 0.07 -9.04
C ALA A 369 2.40 -1.28 -8.34
N HIS A 370 1.79 -1.43 -7.16
CA HIS A 370 1.91 -2.63 -6.35
C HIS A 370 1.42 -3.89 -7.06
N VAL A 371 0.39 -3.77 -7.89
CA VAL A 371 -0.14 -4.92 -8.65
C VAL A 371 0.61 -5.10 -9.98
N ASP A 372 1.15 -4.03 -10.53
CA ASP A 372 1.71 -4.00 -11.89
C ASP A 372 3.24 -4.17 -11.97
N TYR A 373 3.96 -4.25 -10.86
CA TYR A 373 5.42 -4.41 -10.91
C TYR A 373 5.86 -5.60 -11.77
N TRP A 374 5.14 -6.72 -11.70
CA TRP A 374 5.37 -7.91 -12.53
C TRP A 374 5.26 -7.66 -14.05
N ARG A 375 4.63 -6.56 -14.44
CA ARG A 375 4.37 -6.17 -15.83
C ARG A 375 5.22 -4.99 -16.28
N ASP A 376 6.06 -4.43 -15.41
CA ASP A 376 6.88 -3.25 -15.72
C ASP A 376 8.18 -3.66 -16.43
N PRO A 377 8.31 -3.46 -17.76
CA PRO A 377 9.49 -3.92 -18.48
C PRO A 377 10.76 -3.18 -18.07
N ASP A 378 10.67 -1.92 -17.63
CA ASP A 378 11.85 -1.11 -17.31
C ASP A 378 12.52 -1.63 -16.02
N LEU A 379 11.73 -2.11 -15.04
CA LEU A 379 12.27 -2.67 -13.79
C LEU A 379 13.06 -3.94 -14.05
N PHE A 380 12.47 -4.86 -14.82
CA PHE A 380 13.11 -6.12 -15.17
C PHE A 380 14.29 -5.90 -16.09
N ARG A 381 14.19 -4.98 -17.06
CA ARG A 381 15.33 -4.61 -17.92
C ARG A 381 16.52 -4.18 -17.08
N HIS A 382 16.31 -3.23 -16.17
CA HIS A 382 17.35 -2.71 -15.31
C HIS A 382 17.98 -3.81 -14.43
N PHE A 383 17.16 -4.67 -13.79
CA PHE A 383 17.68 -5.77 -12.98
C PHE A 383 18.45 -6.80 -13.81
N ILE A 384 17.93 -7.19 -14.97
CA ILE A 384 18.58 -8.16 -15.87
C ILE A 384 19.94 -7.64 -16.31
N ASP A 385 20.01 -6.39 -16.78
CA ASP A 385 21.26 -5.83 -17.31
C ASP A 385 22.31 -5.55 -16.23
N THR A 386 21.89 -5.18 -15.01
CA THR A 386 22.81 -4.82 -13.91
C THR A 386 23.18 -5.97 -12.98
N VAL A 387 22.39 -7.06 -12.96
CA VAL A 387 22.56 -8.16 -11.99
C VAL A 387 22.64 -9.54 -12.64
N VAL A 388 21.78 -9.85 -13.61
CA VAL A 388 21.66 -11.23 -14.15
C VAL A 388 22.63 -11.48 -15.30
N LYS A 389 22.89 -10.47 -16.14
CA LYS A 389 23.84 -10.59 -17.25
C LYS A 389 25.28 -10.63 -16.77
N THR A 390 26.10 -11.38 -17.51
CA THR A 390 27.54 -11.50 -17.30
C THR A 390 28.27 -11.16 -18.60
N PRO A 391 29.09 -10.08 -18.64
CA PRO A 391 29.31 -9.11 -17.56
C PRO A 391 28.07 -8.23 -17.33
N ALA A 392 27.92 -7.77 -16.08
CA ALA A 392 26.87 -6.81 -15.72
C ALA A 392 27.19 -5.42 -16.29
N ASP A 393 26.18 -4.72 -16.81
CA ASP A 393 26.31 -3.36 -17.33
C ASP A 393 25.88 -2.33 -16.27
N ALA A 394 26.85 -1.79 -15.54
CA ALA A 394 26.62 -0.76 -14.54
C ALA A 394 26.24 0.61 -15.13
N SER A 395 26.33 0.79 -16.46
CA SER A 395 25.98 2.06 -17.13
C SER A 395 24.48 2.21 -17.42
N VAL A 396 23.70 1.13 -17.23
CA VAL A 396 22.25 1.14 -17.48
C VAL A 396 21.57 2.09 -16.50
N LYS A 397 20.82 3.04 -17.04
CA LYS A 397 20.08 4.02 -16.25
C LYS A 397 18.92 3.37 -15.51
N PRO A 398 18.63 3.82 -14.27
CA PRO A 398 17.49 3.31 -13.53
C PRO A 398 16.16 3.69 -14.21
N PRO A 399 15.06 2.99 -13.87
CA PRO A 399 13.75 3.24 -14.44
C PRO A 399 13.32 4.72 -14.27
N PRO A 400 12.93 5.43 -15.35
CA PRO A 400 12.70 6.88 -15.31
C PRO A 400 11.39 7.24 -14.60
N ASN A 401 11.25 8.50 -14.17
CA ASN A 401 9.96 9.02 -13.72
C ASN A 401 9.07 9.42 -14.91
N ARG A 402 7.74 9.34 -14.75
CA ARG A 402 6.79 9.95 -15.70
C ARG A 402 6.10 11.13 -15.03
N PHE A 403 6.33 12.32 -15.59
CA PHE A 403 5.85 13.59 -15.02
C PHE A 403 4.34 13.63 -14.83
N LEU A 404 3.57 13.27 -15.86
CA LEU A 404 2.10 13.39 -15.82
C LEU A 404 1.44 12.41 -14.84
N PRO A 405 1.77 11.09 -14.84
CA PRO A 405 1.29 10.15 -13.82
C PRO A 405 1.62 10.60 -12.39
N HIS A 406 2.80 11.19 -12.16
CA HIS A 406 3.19 11.67 -10.83
C HIS A 406 2.21 12.70 -10.26
N HIS A 407 1.77 13.67 -11.07
CA HIS A 407 0.84 14.71 -10.64
C HIS A 407 -0.61 14.20 -10.60
N VAL A 408 -1.01 13.36 -11.55
CA VAL A 408 -2.37 12.81 -11.57
C VAL A 408 -2.60 11.88 -10.38
N ALA A 409 -1.67 10.98 -10.06
CA ALA A 409 -1.80 10.10 -8.90
C ALA A 409 -1.94 10.88 -7.58
N LYS A 410 -1.30 12.06 -7.48
CA LYS A 410 -1.41 12.94 -6.31
C LYS A 410 -2.78 13.61 -6.16
N GLY A 411 -3.38 14.07 -7.27
CA GLY A 411 -4.62 14.83 -7.26
C GLY A 411 -5.89 13.98 -7.38
N MET A 412 -5.82 12.86 -8.11
CA MET A 412 -6.97 12.04 -8.46
C MET A 412 -7.80 11.57 -7.25
N PRO A 413 -7.23 11.09 -6.13
CA PRO A 413 -8.03 10.70 -4.98
C PRO A 413 -8.86 11.83 -4.38
N TYR A 414 -8.31 13.04 -4.33
CA TYR A 414 -9.03 14.22 -3.84
C TYR A 414 -10.10 14.69 -4.83
N LEU A 415 -9.82 14.61 -6.14
CA LEU A 415 -10.82 14.89 -7.18
C LEU A 415 -11.97 13.89 -7.14
N LEU A 416 -11.68 12.60 -6.92
CA LEU A 416 -12.71 11.57 -6.76
C LEU A 416 -13.53 11.82 -5.49
N ALA A 417 -12.90 12.18 -4.37
CA ALA A 417 -13.61 12.58 -3.16
C ALA A 417 -14.52 13.78 -3.44
N TYR A 418 -14.04 14.81 -4.14
CA TYR A 418 -14.86 15.96 -4.54
C TYR A 418 -16.04 15.56 -5.44
N ALA A 419 -15.82 14.71 -6.44
CA ALA A 419 -16.88 14.21 -7.31
C ALA A 419 -17.97 13.45 -6.53
N ILE A 420 -17.58 12.67 -5.52
CA ILE A 420 -18.53 12.00 -4.61
C ILE A 420 -19.32 13.02 -3.78
N HIS A 421 -18.70 14.09 -3.30
CA HIS A 421 -19.42 15.18 -2.61
C HIS A 421 -20.41 15.88 -3.54
N CYS A 422 -20.05 16.14 -4.79
CA CYS A 422 -21.00 16.64 -5.80
C CYS A 422 -22.15 15.66 -6.01
N GLY A 423 -21.88 14.36 -6.12
CA GLY A 423 -22.90 13.32 -6.20
C GLY A 423 -23.84 13.31 -5.00
N ALA A 424 -23.31 13.46 -3.78
CA ALA A 424 -24.09 13.61 -2.57
C ALA A 424 -25.04 14.82 -2.69
N VAL A 425 -24.52 15.96 -3.11
CA VAL A 425 -25.33 17.18 -3.31
C VAL A 425 -26.42 16.98 -4.35
N VAL A 426 -26.17 16.26 -5.45
CA VAL A 426 -27.25 15.93 -6.41
C VAL A 426 -28.38 15.17 -5.71
N MET A 427 -28.06 14.21 -4.84
CA MET A 427 -29.07 13.47 -4.08
C MET A 427 -29.82 14.38 -3.08
N LEU A 428 -29.11 15.29 -2.43
CA LEU A 428 -29.73 16.29 -1.54
C LEU A 428 -30.70 17.20 -2.32
N LEU A 429 -30.27 17.73 -3.47
CA LEU A 429 -31.12 18.57 -4.31
C LEU A 429 -32.34 17.81 -4.83
N ARG A 430 -32.20 16.52 -5.18
CA ARG A 430 -33.34 15.67 -5.55
C ARG A 430 -34.33 15.45 -4.40
N ALA A 431 -33.86 15.42 -3.16
CA ALA A 431 -34.75 15.33 -2.00
C ALA A 431 -35.49 16.66 -1.73
N LEU A 432 -34.85 17.79 -2.03
CA LEU A 432 -35.36 19.14 -1.77
C LEU A 432 -36.33 19.63 -2.85
N VAL A 433 -36.02 19.40 -4.12
CA VAL A 433 -36.78 19.93 -5.25
C VAL A 433 -37.99 19.03 -5.54
N ALA A 434 -39.16 19.62 -5.72
CA ALA A 434 -40.36 18.88 -6.08
C ALA A 434 -40.23 18.31 -7.51
N PRO A 435 -40.81 17.13 -7.80
CA PRO A 435 -40.87 16.62 -9.17
C PRO A 435 -41.50 17.68 -10.10
N GLY A 436 -40.80 18.03 -11.19
CA GLY A 436 -41.27 19.01 -12.16
C GLY A 436 -40.92 20.48 -11.88
N SER A 437 -40.37 20.81 -10.70
CA SER A 437 -39.95 22.18 -10.36
C SER A 437 -38.44 22.42 -10.51
N ALA A 438 -37.76 21.62 -11.32
CA ALA A 438 -36.31 21.68 -11.45
C ALA A 438 -35.89 23.00 -12.11
N PRO A 439 -35.00 23.80 -11.48
CA PRO A 439 -34.36 24.92 -12.15
C PRO A 439 -33.64 24.45 -13.41
N GLY A 440 -33.38 25.38 -14.35
CA GLY A 440 -32.63 25.08 -15.56
C GLY A 440 -31.29 24.38 -15.28
N LEU A 441 -30.81 23.59 -16.24
CA LEU A 441 -29.60 22.76 -16.11
C LEU A 441 -28.40 23.55 -15.59
N LEU A 442 -28.15 24.75 -16.12
CA LEU A 442 -27.05 25.62 -15.71
C LEU A 442 -27.13 26.02 -14.23
N ALA A 443 -28.33 26.37 -13.74
CA ALA A 443 -28.52 26.69 -12.33
C ALA A 443 -28.29 25.46 -11.44
N THR A 444 -28.74 24.29 -11.89
CA THR A 444 -28.51 23.03 -11.16
C THR A 444 -27.03 22.68 -11.09
N VAL A 445 -26.30 22.76 -12.21
CA VAL A 445 -24.84 22.53 -12.24
C VAL A 445 -24.10 23.52 -11.33
N ALA A 446 -24.46 24.81 -11.39
CA ALA A 446 -23.87 25.83 -10.52
C ALA A 446 -24.12 25.54 -9.04
N ALA A 447 -25.34 25.16 -8.65
CA ALA A 447 -25.67 24.80 -7.28
C ALA A 447 -24.89 23.55 -6.80
N VAL A 448 -24.76 22.52 -7.65
CA VAL A 448 -23.98 21.31 -7.35
C VAL A 448 -22.51 21.65 -7.13
N GLY A 449 -21.92 22.50 -7.97
CA GLY A 449 -20.52 22.93 -7.82
C GLY A 449 -20.29 23.71 -6.52
N ILE A 450 -21.16 24.68 -6.21
CA ILE A 450 -21.02 25.53 -5.01
C ILE A 450 -21.24 24.71 -3.73
N LEU A 451 -22.34 23.98 -3.64
CA LEU A 451 -22.65 23.18 -2.45
C LEU A 451 -21.71 21.98 -2.32
N GLY A 452 -21.23 21.41 -3.43
CA GLY A 452 -20.20 20.36 -3.41
C GLY A 452 -18.87 20.87 -2.87
N THR A 453 -18.49 22.10 -3.23
CA THR A 453 -17.31 22.79 -2.67
C THR A 453 -17.47 23.06 -1.18
N LEU A 454 -18.66 23.49 -0.74
CA LEU A 454 -18.95 23.65 0.68
C LEU A 454 -18.85 22.33 1.45
N LEU A 455 -19.43 21.26 0.91
CA LEU A 455 -19.38 19.94 1.54
C LEU A 455 -17.95 19.39 1.62
N ALA A 456 -17.15 19.57 0.56
CA ALA A 456 -15.74 19.21 0.56
C ALA A 456 -14.91 20.04 1.56
N ALA A 457 -15.15 21.36 1.66
CA ALA A 457 -14.52 22.22 2.64
C ALA A 457 -14.90 21.82 4.08
N LEU A 458 -16.16 21.49 4.33
CA LEU A 458 -16.61 20.96 5.62
C LEU A 458 -15.93 19.65 5.96
N THR A 459 -15.76 18.75 4.98
CA THR A 459 -14.96 17.53 5.16
C THR A 459 -13.53 17.88 5.56
N VAL A 460 -12.84 18.78 4.86
CA VAL A 460 -11.48 19.21 5.23
C VAL A 460 -11.42 19.76 6.66
N VAL A 461 -12.33 20.68 7.02
CA VAL A 461 -12.40 21.31 8.34
C VAL A 461 -12.68 20.29 9.44
N ALA A 462 -13.58 19.35 9.19
CA ALA A 462 -13.98 18.35 10.18
C ALA A 462 -12.92 17.25 10.36
N ARG A 463 -12.16 16.93 9.31
CA ARG A 463 -11.23 15.80 9.29
C ARG A 463 -9.80 16.17 9.64
N LEU A 464 -9.28 17.34 9.25
CA LEU A 464 -7.90 17.73 9.53
C LEU A 464 -7.51 17.65 11.02
N PRO A 465 -8.33 18.10 11.98
CA PRO A 465 -8.03 17.94 13.42
C PRO A 465 -7.87 16.49 13.87
N ARG A 466 -8.47 15.53 13.15
CA ARG A 466 -8.43 14.10 13.45
C ARG A 466 -7.20 13.43 12.86
N LEU A 467 -6.80 13.84 11.66
CA LEU A 467 -5.69 13.23 10.93
C LEU A 467 -4.33 13.86 11.26
N THR A 468 -4.32 14.97 12.00
CA THR A 468 -3.11 15.75 12.28
C THR A 468 -3.04 16.21 13.74
N ARG A 469 -1.81 16.30 14.25
CA ARG A 469 -1.50 17.02 15.48
C ARG A 469 -1.90 18.50 15.32
N PRO A 470 -2.44 19.18 16.36
CA PRO A 470 -2.86 20.56 16.22
C PRO A 470 -1.65 21.42 15.89
N ALA A 471 -1.65 21.97 14.68
CA ALA A 471 -0.64 22.89 14.20
C ALA A 471 -1.35 24.04 13.48
N PRO A 472 -0.87 25.29 13.65
CA PRO A 472 -1.54 26.47 13.10
C PRO A 472 -1.68 26.39 11.57
N ARG A 473 -0.75 25.72 10.88
CA ARG A 473 -0.82 25.50 9.42
C ARG A 473 -2.06 24.71 8.98
N TRP A 474 -2.47 23.70 9.74
CA TRP A 474 -3.65 22.89 9.41
C TRP A 474 -4.94 23.62 9.72
N ALA A 475 -4.94 24.41 10.81
CA ALA A 475 -6.03 25.31 11.13
C ALA A 475 -6.20 26.40 10.05
N LEU A 476 -5.10 27.00 9.59
CA LEU A 476 -5.10 27.98 8.51
C LEU A 476 -5.62 27.37 7.22
N LEU A 477 -5.14 26.19 6.82
CA LEU A 477 -5.64 25.49 5.62
C LEU A 477 -7.15 25.22 5.72
N ALA A 478 -7.62 24.69 6.85
CA ALA A 478 -9.04 24.44 7.09
C ALA A 478 -9.86 25.74 7.00
N ALA A 479 -9.38 26.81 7.63
CA ALA A 479 -10.04 28.12 7.63
C ALA A 479 -10.10 28.71 6.21
N LEU A 480 -9.00 28.65 5.44
CA LEU A 480 -8.97 29.12 4.05
C LEU A 480 -9.96 28.36 3.17
N CYS A 481 -10.02 27.03 3.29
CA CYS A 481 -11.00 26.21 2.56
C CYS A 481 -12.44 26.60 2.93
N LEU A 482 -12.73 26.80 4.23
CA LEU A 482 -14.06 27.18 4.69
C LEU A 482 -14.46 28.58 4.22
N VAL A 483 -13.57 29.57 4.36
CA VAL A 483 -13.83 30.95 3.92
C VAL A 483 -14.05 31.00 2.42
N ALA A 484 -13.24 30.30 1.62
CA ALA A 484 -13.43 30.22 0.17
C ALA A 484 -14.79 29.60 -0.19
N ALA A 485 -15.20 28.53 0.50
CA ALA A 485 -16.49 27.91 0.26
C ALA A 485 -17.69 28.75 0.72
N LEU A 486 -17.57 29.46 1.85
CA LEU A 486 -18.59 30.41 2.30
C LEU A 486 -18.72 31.60 1.36
N ALA A 487 -17.59 32.11 0.85
CA ALA A 487 -17.60 33.14 -0.20
C ALA A 487 -18.27 32.62 -1.48
N ALA A 488 -18.15 31.32 -1.79
CA ALA A 488 -18.81 30.71 -2.94
C ALA A 488 -20.34 30.75 -2.88
N LEU A 489 -20.92 30.79 -1.67
CA LEU A 489 -22.38 30.83 -1.48
C LEU A 489 -23.03 32.11 -2.04
N ARG A 490 -22.27 33.19 -2.24
CA ARG A 490 -22.81 34.42 -2.87
C ARG A 490 -23.32 34.18 -4.29
N TRP A 491 -22.78 33.17 -4.97
CA TRP A 491 -23.18 32.78 -6.32
C TRP A 491 -24.21 31.64 -6.34
N LEU A 492 -24.71 31.20 -5.17
CA LEU A 492 -25.74 30.16 -5.12
C LEU A 492 -26.99 30.66 -5.86
N PRO A 493 -27.49 29.93 -6.87
CA PRO A 493 -28.64 30.39 -7.65
C PRO A 493 -29.87 30.59 -6.77
N ALA A 494 -30.63 31.66 -7.06
CA ALA A 494 -31.74 32.10 -6.23
C ALA A 494 -32.77 31.01 -5.89
N PRO A 495 -33.20 30.12 -6.82
CA PRO A 495 -34.20 29.09 -6.50
C PRO A 495 -33.75 28.14 -5.38
N PHE A 496 -32.47 27.75 -5.36
CA PHE A 496 -31.93 26.87 -4.32
C PHE A 496 -31.74 27.61 -3.00
N ALA A 497 -31.32 28.87 -3.06
CA ALA A 497 -31.20 29.72 -1.88
C ALA A 497 -32.57 30.00 -1.25
N GLN A 498 -33.59 30.34 -2.04
CA GLN A 498 -34.96 30.57 -1.58
C GLN A 498 -35.56 29.31 -0.93
N ALA A 499 -35.32 28.13 -1.50
CA ALA A 499 -35.75 26.87 -0.89
C ALA A 499 -35.23 26.71 0.55
N ALA A 500 -33.95 27.02 0.80
CA ALA A 500 -33.41 27.04 2.17
C ALA A 500 -33.97 28.21 3.00
N GLY A 501 -34.20 29.38 2.38
CA GLY A 501 -34.80 30.54 3.02
C GLY A 501 -36.22 30.31 3.51
N ASN A 502 -36.99 29.45 2.84
CA ASN A 502 -38.34 29.07 3.28
C ASN A 502 -38.33 28.39 4.66
N ALA A 503 -37.27 27.62 4.98
CA ALA A 503 -37.11 27.07 6.31
C ALA A 503 -36.85 28.17 7.36
N VAL A 504 -36.13 29.24 7.01
CA VAL A 504 -35.95 30.40 7.88
C VAL A 504 -37.27 31.14 8.08
N ALA A 505 -38.01 31.41 7.00
CA ALA A 505 -39.30 32.09 7.07
C ALA A 505 -40.33 31.30 7.89
N ALA A 506 -40.29 29.96 7.84
CA ALA A 506 -41.14 29.11 8.67
C ALA A 506 -40.81 29.22 10.17
N LEU A 507 -39.53 29.40 10.52
CA LEU A 507 -39.07 29.55 11.91
C LEU A 507 -39.14 30.99 12.41
N TRP A 508 -39.02 31.97 11.51
CA TRP A 508 -38.99 33.40 11.77
C TRP A 508 -39.80 34.14 10.68
N PRO A 509 -41.13 34.19 10.82
CA PRO A 509 -42.01 34.81 9.81
C PRO A 509 -41.73 36.29 9.57
N ASP A 510 -41.34 37.04 10.61
CA ASP A 510 -41.11 38.49 10.57
C ASP A 510 -39.71 38.89 10.06
N THR A 511 -39.03 38.00 9.33
CA THR A 511 -37.68 38.31 8.82
C THR A 511 -37.73 39.36 7.70
N THR A 512 -36.87 40.39 7.79
CA THR A 512 -36.73 41.43 6.76
C THR A 512 -35.78 41.04 5.62
N LEU A 513 -35.13 39.88 5.74
CA LEU A 513 -34.20 39.38 4.72
C LEU A 513 -34.96 38.83 3.53
N ASP A 514 -34.50 39.15 2.33
CA ASP A 514 -34.93 38.44 1.12
C ASP A 514 -34.71 36.93 1.29
N GLN A 515 -35.65 36.10 0.83
CA GLN A 515 -35.61 34.65 1.03
C GLN A 515 -34.31 34.01 0.51
N ALA A 516 -33.75 34.51 -0.60
CA ALA A 516 -32.49 33.99 -1.11
C ALA A 516 -31.31 34.37 -0.19
N GLN A 517 -31.31 35.58 0.36
CA GLN A 517 -30.29 36.00 1.33
C GLN A 517 -30.41 35.20 2.63
N ALA A 518 -31.62 35.06 3.17
CA ALA A 518 -31.90 34.27 4.36
C ALA A 518 -31.41 32.82 4.20
N GLY A 519 -31.68 32.20 3.05
CA GLY A 519 -31.23 30.83 2.79
C GLY A 519 -29.71 30.70 2.65
N ARG A 520 -29.03 31.66 2.00
CA ARG A 520 -27.55 31.68 1.94
C ARG A 520 -26.93 31.80 3.33
N TYR A 521 -27.48 32.67 4.18
CA TYR A 521 -27.01 32.82 5.56
C TYR A 521 -27.31 31.59 6.42
N LEU A 522 -28.46 30.94 6.24
CA LEU A 522 -28.76 29.67 6.92
C LEU A 522 -27.73 28.60 6.56
N VAL A 523 -27.50 28.37 5.26
CA VAL A 523 -26.54 27.35 4.79
C VAL A 523 -25.12 27.68 5.26
N GLY A 524 -24.70 28.94 5.13
CA GLY A 524 -23.38 29.40 5.56
C GLY A 524 -23.21 29.32 7.08
N GLY A 525 -24.22 29.72 7.85
CA GLY A 525 -24.23 29.67 9.31
C GLY A 525 -24.18 28.24 9.85
N LEU A 526 -24.96 27.32 9.27
CA LEU A 526 -24.89 25.90 9.60
C LEU A 526 -23.51 25.32 9.29
N ALA A 527 -22.94 25.63 8.11
CA ALA A 527 -21.60 25.19 7.76
C ALA A 527 -20.52 25.74 8.72
N ALA A 528 -20.58 27.03 9.05
CA ALA A 528 -19.68 27.64 10.01
C ALA A 528 -19.81 27.03 11.42
N ALA A 529 -21.04 26.76 11.87
CA ALA A 529 -21.31 26.12 13.16
C ALA A 529 -20.77 24.67 13.20
N VAL A 530 -20.98 23.87 12.15
CA VAL A 530 -20.41 22.52 12.03
C VAL A 530 -18.89 22.57 12.01
N GLY A 531 -18.30 23.51 11.26
CA GLY A 531 -16.87 23.73 11.22
C GLY A 531 -16.29 24.10 12.58
N ALA A 532 -16.89 25.08 13.26
CA ALA A 532 -16.48 25.50 14.60
C ALA A 532 -16.64 24.36 15.62
N ALA A 533 -17.77 23.65 15.61
CA ALA A 533 -18.01 22.50 16.48
C ALA A 533 -16.94 21.42 16.28
N ALA A 534 -16.49 21.18 15.03
CA ALA A 534 -15.44 20.21 14.77
C ALA A 534 -14.10 20.55 15.43
N TRP A 535 -13.81 21.83 15.68
CA TRP A 535 -12.57 22.28 16.33
C TRP A 535 -12.74 22.54 17.82
N LEU A 536 -13.92 23.00 18.26
CA LEU A 536 -14.22 23.39 19.64
C LEU A 536 -14.66 22.22 20.51
N LEU A 537 -15.38 21.24 19.97
CA LEU A 537 -15.77 20.06 20.75
C LEU A 537 -14.48 19.36 21.21
N PRO A 538 -14.30 19.18 22.53
CA PRO A 538 -13.05 18.67 23.07
C PRO A 538 -12.67 17.36 22.39
N ARG A 539 -11.37 17.16 22.18
CA ARG A 539 -10.78 15.87 21.78
C ARG A 539 -10.92 14.78 22.86
N ARG A 540 -11.69 15.06 23.92
CA ARG A 540 -11.82 14.21 25.11
C ARG A 540 -12.47 12.89 24.74
N ALA A 541 -11.70 11.83 25.03
CA ALA A 541 -11.96 10.41 25.25
C ALA A 541 -13.37 9.79 25.23
N GLY A 542 -14.45 10.55 25.46
CA GLY A 542 -15.78 10.00 25.79
C GLY A 542 -16.81 10.07 24.67
N LEU A 543 -16.72 11.05 23.77
CA LEU A 543 -17.61 11.15 22.59
C LEU A 543 -17.05 10.30 21.45
N ARG A 544 -16.88 9.02 21.76
CA ARG A 544 -16.03 7.96 21.20
C ARG A 544 -16.21 7.64 19.70
N ASN A 545 -17.07 8.37 19.02
CA ASN A 545 -17.29 8.27 17.59
C ASN A 545 -17.95 9.59 17.21
N ARG A 546 -17.38 10.42 16.34
CA ARG A 546 -18.10 11.57 15.77
C ARG A 546 -19.05 11.15 14.63
N LYS A 547 -19.47 9.87 14.60
CA LYS A 547 -20.68 9.43 13.87
C LYS A 547 -21.88 10.34 14.17
N PRO A 548 -22.12 10.83 15.41
CA PRO A 548 -23.09 11.86 15.71
C PRO A 548 -22.87 13.16 14.95
N LEU A 549 -21.64 13.56 14.57
CA LEU A 549 -21.49 14.77 13.75
C LEU A 549 -22.07 14.58 12.36
N VAL A 550 -21.78 13.45 11.69
CA VAL A 550 -22.36 13.15 10.38
C VAL A 550 -23.87 12.90 10.50
N ILE A 551 -24.30 12.16 11.53
CA ILE A 551 -25.72 11.87 11.78
C ILE A 551 -26.49 13.16 12.12
N VAL A 552 -26.01 13.97 13.06
CA VAL A 552 -26.62 15.24 13.48
C VAL A 552 -26.59 16.22 12.32
N THR A 553 -25.49 16.34 11.57
CA THR A 553 -25.47 17.25 10.41
C THR A 553 -26.42 16.77 9.32
N SER A 554 -26.47 15.46 9.04
CA SER A 554 -27.43 14.89 8.08
C SER A 554 -28.87 15.05 8.56
N ALA A 555 -29.13 14.90 9.86
CA ALA A 555 -30.44 15.10 10.47
C ALA A 555 -30.85 16.58 10.46
N LEU A 556 -29.92 17.51 10.70
CA LEU A 556 -30.16 18.95 10.58
C LEU A 556 -30.43 19.35 9.13
N VAL A 557 -29.69 18.80 8.17
CA VAL A 557 -29.94 18.99 6.75
C VAL A 557 -31.29 18.40 6.34
N ALA A 558 -31.64 17.21 6.83
CA ALA A 558 -32.95 16.61 6.62
C ALA A 558 -34.07 17.45 7.26
N ALA A 559 -33.91 17.91 8.50
CA ALA A 559 -34.89 18.76 9.18
C ALA A 559 -35.08 20.09 8.43
N ALA A 560 -33.99 20.75 8.00
CA ALA A 560 -34.06 21.94 7.17
C ALA A 560 -34.77 21.65 5.82
N ALA A 561 -34.52 20.48 5.22
CA ALA A 561 -35.19 20.04 4.01
C ALA A 561 -36.70 19.85 4.21
N LEU A 562 -37.10 19.32 5.35
CA LEU A 562 -38.51 19.11 5.70
C LEU A 562 -39.22 20.43 5.99
N LEU A 563 -38.59 21.32 6.76
CA LEU A 563 -39.10 22.65 7.04
C LEU A 563 -39.26 23.47 5.76
N ALA A 564 -38.30 23.38 4.83
CA ALA A 564 -38.37 24.04 3.52
C ALA A 564 -39.58 23.59 2.67
N ARG A 565 -40.09 22.37 2.87
CA ARG A 565 -41.25 21.83 2.13
C ARG A 565 -42.59 22.14 2.79
N GLY A 566 -42.62 22.55 4.05
CA GLY A 566 -43.84 22.92 4.77
C GLY A 566 -44.80 21.77 5.12
N SER A 567 -44.53 20.51 4.75
CA SER A 567 -45.33 19.35 5.16
C SER A 567 -44.50 18.05 5.24
N VAL A 568 -44.80 17.22 6.24
CA VAL A 568 -44.19 15.89 6.44
C VAL A 568 -44.92 14.81 5.62
N GLU A 569 -46.20 15.02 5.31
CA GLU A 569 -47.06 14.09 4.57
C GLU A 569 -46.60 13.83 3.12
N GLY A 570 -45.63 14.60 2.61
CA GLY A 570 -45.09 14.49 1.25
C GLY A 570 -43.72 13.81 1.12
N ILE A 571 -43.13 13.26 2.19
CA ILE A 571 -41.87 12.50 2.08
C ILE A 571 -42.18 11.12 1.49
N GLY A 572 -42.24 11.04 0.16
CA GLY A 572 -42.29 9.76 -0.53
C GLY A 572 -41.04 8.93 -0.25
N LEU A 573 -41.16 7.62 -0.47
CA LEU A 573 -40.04 6.67 -0.39
C LEU A 573 -38.82 7.14 -1.19
N THR A 574 -39.04 7.81 -2.32
CA THR A 574 -38.01 8.38 -3.20
C THR A 574 -37.17 9.48 -2.54
N GLN A 575 -37.79 10.36 -1.75
CA GLN A 575 -37.10 11.46 -1.06
C GLN A 575 -36.32 10.92 0.14
N GLY A 576 -36.91 9.99 0.89
CA GLY A 576 -36.22 9.28 1.97
C GLY A 576 -34.98 8.55 1.45
N ALA A 577 -35.11 7.84 0.32
CA ALA A 577 -34.00 7.18 -0.35
C ALA A 577 -32.92 8.17 -0.82
N ALA A 578 -33.30 9.33 -1.36
CA ALA A 578 -32.35 10.37 -1.78
C ALA A 578 -31.58 10.99 -0.60
N LEU A 579 -32.24 11.25 0.54
CA LEU A 579 -31.57 11.72 1.76
C LEU A 579 -30.62 10.66 2.33
N ALA A 580 -31.03 9.39 2.35
CA ALA A 580 -30.16 8.29 2.74
C ALA A 580 -28.93 8.17 1.81
N ALA A 581 -29.14 8.29 0.49
CA ALA A 581 -28.06 8.29 -0.49
C ALA A 581 -27.11 9.48 -0.31
N PHE A 582 -27.62 10.67 -0.01
CA PHE A 582 -26.79 11.83 0.35
C PHE A 582 -25.88 11.53 1.54
N ALA A 583 -26.42 11.00 2.64
CA ALA A 583 -25.65 10.70 3.84
C ALA A 583 -24.57 9.63 3.57
N LEU A 584 -24.91 8.58 2.81
CA LEU A 584 -23.96 7.52 2.45
C LEU A 584 -22.85 8.02 1.51
N LEU A 585 -23.19 8.81 0.48
CA LEU A 585 -22.19 9.40 -0.41
C LEU A 585 -21.30 10.39 0.31
N TRP A 586 -21.84 11.21 1.22
CA TRP A 586 -21.01 12.11 2.02
C TRP A 586 -20.07 11.34 2.94
N ALA A 587 -20.56 10.29 3.64
CA ALA A 587 -19.72 9.41 4.43
C ALA A 587 -18.60 8.77 3.59
N PHE A 588 -18.92 8.32 2.37
CA PHE A 588 -17.94 7.79 1.44
C PHE A 588 -16.91 8.83 0.99
N GLY A 589 -17.34 10.06 0.71
CA GLY A 589 -16.45 11.18 0.40
C GLY A 589 -15.49 11.53 1.54
N ILE A 590 -15.95 11.42 2.80
CA ILE A 590 -15.11 11.58 4.00
C ILE A 590 -14.05 10.48 4.06
N ILE A 591 -14.44 9.22 3.89
CA ILE A 591 -13.51 8.07 3.97
C ILE A 591 -12.45 8.18 2.88
N LEU A 592 -12.85 8.52 1.65
CA LEU A 592 -11.91 8.67 0.55
C LEU A 592 -10.97 9.86 0.78
N PHE A 593 -11.45 10.96 1.36
CA PHE A 593 -10.59 12.07 1.78
C PHE A 593 -9.58 11.64 2.84
N ASP A 594 -10.02 10.92 3.88
CA ASP A 594 -9.13 10.42 4.93
C ASP A 594 -8.04 9.51 4.35
N LEU A 595 -8.43 8.55 3.50
CA LEU A 595 -7.50 7.64 2.82
C LEU A 595 -6.54 8.40 1.91
N ALA A 596 -7.02 9.37 1.13
CA ALA A 596 -6.19 10.21 0.26
C ALA A 596 -5.18 11.02 1.07
N PHE A 597 -5.62 11.61 2.19
CA PHE A 597 -4.76 12.36 3.08
C PHE A 597 -3.70 11.48 3.73
N VAL A 598 -4.10 10.33 4.27
CA VAL A 598 -3.18 9.37 4.89
C VAL A 598 -2.18 8.83 3.88
N TRP A 599 -2.63 8.47 2.67
CA TRP A 599 -1.75 8.03 1.61
C TRP A 599 -0.77 9.13 1.19
N HIS A 600 -1.23 10.35 0.93
CA HIS A 600 -0.35 11.41 0.46
C HIS A 600 0.69 11.79 1.52
N ARG A 601 0.26 11.94 2.78
CA ARG A 601 1.13 12.41 3.86
C ARG A 601 1.95 11.30 4.48
N TYR A 602 1.32 10.21 4.91
CA TYR A 602 2.00 9.22 5.74
C TYR A 602 2.69 8.12 4.93
N ILE A 603 2.16 7.80 3.74
CA ILE A 603 2.70 6.78 2.85
C ILE A 603 3.64 7.41 1.81
N ARG A 604 3.13 8.22 0.88
CA ARG A 604 3.91 8.75 -0.25
C ARG A 604 5.15 9.56 0.19
N GLN A 605 5.06 10.26 1.31
CA GLN A 605 6.18 11.02 1.89
C GLN A 605 6.95 10.23 2.98
N ALA A 606 6.65 8.94 3.14
CA ALA A 606 7.26 8.03 4.10
C ALA A 606 7.33 8.59 5.53
N VAL A 607 6.37 9.45 5.94
CA VAL A 607 6.39 10.06 7.28
C VAL A 607 6.30 8.98 8.34
N CYS A 608 5.45 7.96 8.16
CA CYS A 608 5.32 6.86 9.12
C CYS A 608 6.65 6.15 9.35
N VAL A 609 7.34 5.73 8.28
CA VAL A 609 8.63 5.04 8.37
C VAL A 609 9.68 5.95 9.00
N ARG A 610 9.78 7.22 8.58
CA ARG A 610 10.72 8.19 9.20
C ARG A 610 10.46 8.38 10.69
N THR A 611 9.20 8.45 11.10
CA THR A 611 8.80 8.56 12.51
C THR A 611 9.22 7.33 13.30
N LEU A 612 8.91 6.12 12.82
CA LEU A 612 9.30 4.89 13.51
C LEU A 612 10.83 4.74 13.61
N ARG A 613 11.57 5.13 12.56
CA ARG A 613 13.04 5.19 12.59
C ARG A 613 13.58 6.21 13.60
N ALA A 614 12.95 7.38 13.71
CA ALA A 614 13.34 8.36 14.72
C ALA A 614 13.14 7.80 16.13
N TRP A 615 12.00 7.14 16.39
CA TRP A 615 11.72 6.53 17.68
C TRP A 615 12.73 5.44 18.04
N ARG A 616 13.11 4.60 17.07
CA ARG A 616 14.20 3.61 17.26
C ARG A 616 15.54 4.24 17.62
N ARG A 617 15.80 5.45 17.12
CA ARG A 617 16.99 6.25 17.50
C ARG A 617 16.77 7.06 18.78
N HIS A 618 15.74 6.72 19.54
CA HIS A 618 15.38 7.38 20.79
C HIS A 618 15.08 8.87 20.64
N THR A 619 14.61 9.30 19.47
CA THR A 619 14.33 10.72 19.16
C THR A 619 12.92 10.92 18.65
N ASP A 620 12.34 12.09 18.91
CA ASP A 620 11.15 12.51 18.18
C ASP A 620 11.52 12.86 16.72
N PRO A 621 10.65 12.57 15.74
CA PRO A 621 10.89 12.96 14.36
C PRO A 621 10.94 14.47 14.22
N GLU A 622 11.89 14.97 13.40
CA GLU A 622 11.91 16.38 13.04
C GLU A 622 10.58 16.80 12.39
N PRO A 623 10.10 18.04 12.66
CA PRO A 623 8.89 18.55 12.04
C PRO A 623 9.01 18.51 10.52
N ASP A 624 8.14 17.70 9.91
CA ASP A 624 8.10 17.46 8.48
C ASP A 624 8.03 18.79 7.68
N PRO A 625 9.07 19.13 6.87
CA PRO A 625 9.15 20.40 6.15
C PRO A 625 8.20 20.47 4.94
N TYR A 626 7.50 19.38 4.64
CA TYR A 626 6.71 19.23 3.41
C TYR A 626 5.33 19.89 3.47
N LEU A 627 5.33 21.21 3.26
CA LEU A 627 4.25 21.92 2.54
C LEU A 627 4.73 22.42 1.16
N GLY A 628 5.89 21.95 0.67
CA GLY A 628 6.45 22.43 -0.60
C GLY A 628 7.12 23.80 -0.53
N LEU A 629 7.32 24.35 0.67
CA LEU A 629 8.00 25.63 0.91
C LEU A 629 9.44 25.48 1.45
N GLY A 630 9.90 24.25 1.68
CA GLY A 630 11.28 23.94 2.03
C GLY A 630 11.88 22.99 0.99
N LYS A 631 13.17 23.19 0.66
CA LYS A 631 13.92 22.26 -0.20
C LYS A 631 13.74 20.84 0.36
N SER A 632 13.31 19.90 -0.48
CA SER A 632 13.25 18.50 -0.09
C SER A 632 14.63 18.10 0.43
N THR A 633 14.71 17.28 1.47
CA THR A 633 15.98 16.70 1.94
C THR A 633 16.72 16.01 0.79
N LEU A 634 15.99 15.52 -0.22
CA LEU A 634 16.51 15.03 -1.49
C LEU A 634 17.17 16.13 -2.33
N GLN A 635 16.55 17.30 -2.52
CA GLN A 635 17.15 18.44 -3.20
C GLN A 635 18.33 18.99 -2.40
N ALA A 636 18.26 19.04 -1.07
CA ALA A 636 19.39 19.44 -0.23
C ALA A 636 20.56 18.44 -0.33
N GLN A 637 20.29 17.15 -0.45
CA GLN A 637 21.31 16.11 -0.66
C GLN A 637 21.87 16.11 -2.09
N ILE A 638 21.03 16.40 -3.10
CA ILE A 638 21.46 16.58 -4.49
C ILE A 638 22.30 17.86 -4.62
N ASP A 639 21.85 18.98 -4.06
CA ASP A 639 22.57 20.26 -4.03
C ASP A 639 23.91 20.09 -3.28
N ALA A 640 23.93 19.39 -2.15
CA ALA A 640 25.15 19.10 -1.39
C ALA A 640 26.12 18.14 -2.11
N ARG A 641 25.62 17.32 -3.04
CA ARG A 641 26.44 16.48 -3.94
C ARG A 641 26.92 17.22 -5.17
N GLN A 642 26.17 18.21 -5.66
CA GLN A 642 26.61 19.09 -6.75
C GLN A 642 27.66 20.11 -6.28
N GLN A 643 27.74 20.36 -4.96
CA GLN A 643 28.73 21.23 -4.33
C GLN A 643 30.02 20.51 -3.89
N ARG A 644 30.05 19.18 -3.95
CA ARG A 644 31.27 18.36 -3.75
C ARG A 644 31.75 17.85 -5.09
#